data_AF-A0A9P0C350-F1
#
_entry.id   AF-A0A9P0C350-F1
#
_cell.length_a   1.000
_cell.length_b   1.000
_cell.length_c   1.000
_cell.angle_alpha   90.00
_cell.angle_beta   90.00
_cell.angle_gamma   90.00
#
_symmetry.space_group_name_H-M   'P 1'
#
loop_
_entity.id
_entity.type
_entity.pdbx_description
1 polymer ?
#
loop_
_entity_poly.entity_id
_entity_poly.type
_entity_poly.pdbx_seq_one_letter_code
_entity_poly.pdbx_strand_id
1 'polypeptide(L)'
;MAAIDITVDNNMNKTDINNQKFELKATDADLEKGDLKKEKQREESESTIPWSKIIIGMLALGVLVAACAVTWVFQDWQTSLQVLAILAVVYCIAFYWRWLYVAALTAPRDFSALWCYIKILWLTRNFTNKKWSMPDIFHQMVLKHPTKACFLFEDETWTFKQKSNNEKFQVEDYSLRSSAVLKSEGVKRGDTVAVMIGNCPEMPAIWLGATRLGAVAPLINTNQTGNTLLHSINVAKCDVVIYSDEFAAAFQDIAKELNPSIKLYKFTRRPLNTSPDAVRVVETSNDFTAMLESVTPAPWSQADSDGFNAKLLYIYTSGTTGLPKAAVISSSRMVFMASGVHYLGSLRASDVIYCPMPLYHSAGGCITMGQAFIFGCTIVLKTKFSASAYFPDCIKYKATVAHYIGEMCRYVLATPPAATDRQHKVRTVYGNGMRPAIWTDFVKRFNIKKVVEFYGATEGNANIVNINNRTGAIGFVSRIIPAVYPIAILKVDPETGDPIRDKKGLCQLAQPNQPGVFIGKIKPNNPSRAFLGYVDKDASDKKIVRDVFTFGDSAFISVNASDLNPHITRTQDKEMISLLGQGDEFIRIIHINSNYTYSILDLNHLLQYVPKLPVTPYSIELTGHHESQLYTAKINNIKTFLGDILMADELGYLFFMDRTGDTFRWRGENVSTTEVESAISRVADQRDAVVYGVEIPNTDGRAGMCGIVDTQGSLDLEKLAKDIAKDLPKYARPIFIRIMTSVDMTGTFKMRKIDLQKEGYNPSIVKDKLFYLDPKTGKYVPLGNEEYEKIISGQIRL
;
A
#
# COMPACT_ATOMS: atom_id res chain seq x y z
N MET A 1 7.86 -64.37 -23.56
CA MET A 1 8.71 -64.65 -22.38
C MET A 1 8.68 -63.42 -21.47
N ALA A 2 8.19 -63.64 -20.25
CA ALA A 2 8.21 -62.82 -19.02
C ALA A 2 7.78 -61.34 -19.08
N ALA A 3 6.55 -61.11 -18.61
CA ALA A 3 6.01 -59.84 -18.11
C ALA A 3 6.14 -59.81 -16.58
N ILE A 4 6.36 -58.62 -16.00
CA ILE A 4 5.99 -58.32 -14.60
C ILE A 4 5.49 -56.87 -14.54
N ASP A 5 4.19 -56.76 -14.31
CA ASP A 5 3.44 -55.57 -13.88
C ASP A 5 3.37 -55.60 -12.35
N ILE A 6 3.58 -54.47 -11.67
CA ILE A 6 3.29 -54.35 -10.23
C ILE A 6 2.51 -53.05 -9.99
N THR A 7 1.20 -53.22 -9.82
CA THR A 7 0.28 -52.35 -9.10
C THR A 7 0.56 -52.41 -7.60
N VAL A 8 0.50 -51.26 -6.91
CA VAL A 8 0.47 -51.21 -5.44
C VAL A 8 -0.87 -50.64 -4.99
N ASP A 9 -1.55 -51.45 -4.20
CA ASP A 9 -2.90 -51.32 -3.68
C ASP A 9 -2.96 -50.47 -2.40
N ASN A 10 -4.13 -49.87 -2.16
CA ASN A 10 -4.47 -49.03 -1.03
C ASN A 10 -5.10 -49.84 0.12
N ASN A 11 -4.97 -49.29 1.33
CA ASN A 11 -5.64 -49.61 2.60
C ASN A 11 -5.04 -50.73 3.47
N MET A 12 -4.60 -50.34 4.67
CA MET A 12 -5.23 -50.85 5.90
C MET A 12 -4.98 -49.94 7.12
N ASN A 13 -6.09 -49.50 7.72
CA ASN A 13 -6.25 -49.00 9.08
C ASN A 13 -6.07 -50.13 10.11
N LYS A 14 -5.44 -49.83 11.26
CA LYS A 14 -5.92 -50.05 12.65
C LYS A 14 -4.78 -50.27 13.65
N THR A 15 -4.73 -49.46 14.70
CA THR A 15 -4.69 -49.83 16.14
C THR A 15 -4.58 -48.52 16.95
N ASP A 16 -5.68 -48.02 17.52
CA ASP A 16 -6.22 -48.30 18.88
C ASP A 16 -5.43 -47.64 20.02
N ILE A 17 -5.96 -46.53 20.57
CA ILE A 17 -5.81 -46.19 22.00
C ILE A 17 -7.14 -45.58 22.51
N ASN A 18 -7.54 -46.05 23.69
CA ASN A 18 -8.86 -46.01 24.31
C ASN A 18 -9.46 -44.64 24.67
N ASN A 19 -10.80 -44.62 24.56
CA ASN A 19 -11.73 -43.68 25.19
C ASN A 19 -11.90 -43.99 26.68
N GLN A 20 -11.70 -43.00 27.55
CA GLN A 20 -12.38 -42.94 28.86
C GLN A 20 -13.12 -41.60 28.96
N LYS A 21 -14.46 -41.69 29.02
CA LYS A 21 -15.36 -40.59 29.36
C LYS A 21 -15.18 -40.22 30.83
N PHE A 22 -14.95 -38.95 31.11
CA PHE A 22 -15.30 -38.32 32.39
C PHE A 22 -16.37 -37.25 32.12
N GLU A 23 -17.56 -37.45 32.66
CA GLU A 23 -18.58 -36.41 32.78
C GLU A 23 -18.21 -35.49 33.96
N LEU A 24 -18.13 -34.18 33.71
CA LEU A 24 -18.17 -33.16 34.75
C LEU A 24 -19.09 -32.02 34.29
N LYS A 25 -20.26 -31.95 34.93
CA LYS A 25 -21.15 -30.79 34.88
C LYS A 25 -20.52 -29.64 35.68
N ALA A 26 -20.22 -28.54 35.02
CA ALA A 26 -20.06 -27.22 35.64
C ALA A 26 -20.63 -26.18 34.66
N THR A 27 -21.49 -25.30 35.14
CA THR A 27 -22.20 -24.28 34.36
C THR A 27 -21.28 -23.14 33.93
N ASP A 28 -21.40 -22.74 32.67
CA ASP A 28 -20.50 -21.79 31.95
C ASP A 28 -20.33 -20.40 32.59
N ALA A 29 -21.21 -20.00 33.52
CA ALA A 29 -21.18 -18.67 34.13
C ALA A 29 -20.07 -18.48 35.19
N ASP A 30 -19.54 -19.57 35.77
CA ASP A 30 -18.49 -19.48 36.81
C ASP A 30 -17.06 -19.54 36.24
N LEU A 31 -16.90 -20.01 34.99
CA LEU A 31 -15.60 -20.02 34.28
C LEU A 31 -15.23 -18.62 33.75
N GLU A 32 -16.19 -17.86 33.22
CA GLU A 32 -15.94 -16.51 32.69
C GLU A 32 -15.46 -15.52 33.75
N LYS A 33 -16.01 -15.56 34.98
CA LYS A 33 -15.57 -14.65 36.06
C LYS A 33 -14.19 -14.99 36.62
N GLY A 34 -13.79 -16.27 36.56
CA GLY A 34 -12.47 -16.74 36.97
C GLY A 34 -11.38 -16.33 35.97
N ASP A 35 -11.69 -16.38 34.68
CA ASP A 35 -10.75 -16.01 33.61
C ASP A 35 -10.63 -14.49 33.43
N LEU A 36 -11.71 -13.71 33.60
CA LEU A 36 -11.65 -12.24 33.59
C LEU A 36 -10.80 -11.65 34.73
N LYS A 37 -10.79 -12.29 35.92
CA LYS A 37 -9.91 -11.89 37.03
C LYS A 37 -8.45 -12.27 36.78
N LYS A 38 -8.20 -13.42 36.14
CA LYS A 38 -6.85 -13.85 35.74
C LYS A 38 -6.29 -13.02 34.58
N GLU A 39 -7.12 -12.57 33.65
CA GLU A 39 -6.73 -11.65 32.58
C GLU A 39 -6.43 -10.25 33.10
N LYS A 40 -7.26 -9.69 34.00
CA LYS A 40 -6.97 -8.41 34.66
C LYS A 40 -5.66 -8.42 35.46
N GLN A 41 -5.35 -9.54 36.15
CA GLN A 41 -4.08 -9.70 36.86
C GLN A 41 -2.88 -9.93 35.93
N ARG A 42 -3.11 -10.46 34.71
CA ARG A 42 -2.06 -10.61 33.68
C ARG A 42 -1.73 -9.25 33.04
N GLU A 43 -2.74 -8.44 32.74
CA GLU A 43 -2.59 -7.11 32.13
C GLU A 43 -1.86 -6.10 33.02
N GLU A 44 -2.00 -6.19 34.35
CA GLU A 44 -1.24 -5.32 35.28
C GLU A 44 0.27 -5.65 35.34
N SER A 45 0.70 -6.84 34.91
CA SER A 45 2.10 -7.30 35.06
C SER A 45 3.01 -7.08 33.85
N GLU A 46 2.46 -6.75 32.67
CA GLU A 46 3.21 -6.85 31.40
C GLU A 46 3.99 -5.59 30.97
N SER A 47 4.01 -4.52 31.77
CA SER A 47 4.78 -3.30 31.44
C SER A 47 6.13 -3.16 32.16
N THR A 48 6.57 -4.18 32.88
CA THR A 48 7.88 -4.18 33.55
C THR A 48 8.63 -5.45 33.20
N ILE A 49 9.93 -5.32 32.86
CA ILE A 49 10.85 -6.46 32.82
C ILE A 49 10.61 -7.25 34.11
N PRO A 50 10.29 -8.56 34.07
CA PRO A 50 9.90 -9.28 35.26
C PRO A 50 11.04 -9.16 36.26
N TRP A 51 10.78 -8.54 37.42
CA TRP A 51 11.79 -8.33 38.46
C TRP A 51 12.49 -9.64 38.83
N SER A 52 11.80 -10.78 38.70
CA SER A 52 12.38 -12.11 38.82
C SER A 52 13.54 -12.37 37.84
N LYS A 53 13.43 -11.98 36.56
CA LYS A 53 14.54 -12.12 35.59
C LYS A 53 15.70 -11.18 35.89
N ILE A 54 15.42 -9.97 36.38
CA ILE A 54 16.47 -9.02 36.80
C ILE A 54 17.20 -9.55 38.02
N ILE A 55 16.47 -10.01 39.03
CA ILE A 55 17.04 -10.57 40.27
C ILE A 55 17.85 -11.83 39.97
N ILE A 56 17.32 -12.76 39.17
CA ILE A 56 18.05 -13.95 38.75
C ILE A 56 19.29 -13.57 37.93
N GLY A 57 19.19 -12.56 37.04
CA GLY A 57 20.32 -12.05 36.28
C GLY A 57 21.40 -11.40 37.15
N MET A 58 21.01 -10.63 38.18
CA MET A 58 21.94 -10.02 39.15
C MET A 58 22.60 -11.06 40.05
N LEU A 59 21.86 -12.07 40.50
CA LEU A 59 22.40 -13.20 41.26
C LEU A 59 23.40 -14.00 40.42
N ALA A 60 23.06 -14.29 39.15
CA ALA A 60 23.97 -14.96 38.23
C ALA A 60 25.24 -14.14 37.97
N LEU A 61 25.13 -12.80 37.85
CA LEU A 61 26.28 -11.91 37.73
C LEU A 61 27.14 -11.88 39.00
N GLY A 62 26.51 -11.90 40.18
CA GLY A 62 27.20 -11.99 41.46
C GLY A 62 28.00 -13.29 41.62
N VAL A 63 27.42 -14.42 41.21
CA VAL A 63 28.10 -15.72 41.18
C VAL A 63 29.28 -15.70 40.19
N LEU A 64 29.11 -15.05 39.04
CA LEU A 64 30.16 -14.83 38.05
C LEU A 64 31.37 -14.08 38.64
N VAL A 65 31.13 -12.94 39.29
CA VAL A 65 32.17 -12.12 39.91
C VAL A 65 32.84 -12.86 41.07
N ALA A 66 32.07 -13.57 41.90
CA ALA A 66 32.60 -14.34 43.02
C ALA A 66 33.50 -15.50 42.54
N ALA A 67 33.09 -16.25 41.50
CA ALA A 67 33.89 -17.33 40.93
C ALA A 67 35.20 -16.82 40.31
N CYS A 68 35.19 -15.66 39.66
CA CYS A 68 36.40 -15.01 39.15
C CYS A 68 37.31 -14.50 40.28
N ALA A 69 36.76 -13.93 41.35
CA ALA A 69 37.54 -13.48 42.50
C ALA A 69 38.22 -14.65 43.23
N VAL A 70 37.51 -15.77 43.41
CA VAL A 70 38.07 -16.99 44.03
C VAL A 70 39.19 -17.57 43.16
N THR A 71 38.99 -17.68 41.85
CA THR A 71 40.03 -18.20 40.95
C THR A 71 41.25 -17.27 40.85
N TRP A 72 41.05 -15.95 40.98
CA TRP A 72 42.16 -14.99 41.03
C TRP A 72 42.98 -15.09 42.31
N VAL A 73 42.30 -15.32 43.45
CA VAL A 73 42.96 -15.42 44.76
C VAL A 73 43.72 -16.75 44.92
N PHE A 74 43.19 -17.84 44.38
CA PHE A 74 43.71 -19.19 44.62
C PHE A 74 44.51 -19.78 43.44
N GLN A 75 44.47 -19.17 42.26
CA GLN A 75 45.26 -19.58 41.08
C GLN A 75 45.91 -18.35 40.40
N ASP A 76 45.97 -18.32 39.07
CA ASP A 76 46.53 -17.22 38.28
C ASP A 76 45.46 -16.42 37.52
N TRP A 77 45.88 -15.27 37.00
CA TRP A 77 45.03 -14.34 36.25
C TRP A 77 44.54 -14.93 34.91
N GLN A 78 45.28 -15.87 34.32
CA GLN A 78 44.92 -16.51 33.05
C GLN A 78 43.74 -17.47 33.24
N THR A 79 43.77 -18.25 34.31
CA THR A 79 42.70 -19.15 34.73
C THR A 79 41.43 -18.38 35.07
N SER A 80 41.57 -17.23 35.73
CA SER A 80 40.46 -16.33 36.05
C SER A 80 39.76 -15.80 34.79
N LEU A 81 40.53 -15.48 33.74
CA LEU A 81 39.97 -15.06 32.44
C LEU A 81 39.25 -16.21 31.71
N GLN A 82 39.79 -17.43 31.79
CA GLN A 82 39.12 -18.61 31.20
C GLN A 82 37.79 -18.90 31.89
N VAL A 83 37.76 -18.85 33.22
CA VAL A 83 36.53 -19.05 34.01
C VAL A 83 35.52 -17.93 33.74
N LEU A 84 35.97 -16.68 33.65
CA LEU A 84 35.12 -15.56 33.26
C LEU A 84 34.50 -15.79 31.86
N ALA A 85 35.30 -16.22 30.89
CA ALA A 85 34.82 -16.49 29.54
C ALA A 85 33.79 -17.63 29.51
N ILE A 86 34.04 -18.75 30.20
CA ILE A 86 33.11 -19.89 30.28
C ILE A 86 31.80 -19.45 30.92
N LEU A 87 31.86 -18.78 32.07
CA LEU A 87 30.68 -18.34 32.79
C LEU A 87 29.90 -17.26 32.02
N ALA A 88 30.58 -16.37 31.30
CA ALA A 88 29.93 -15.42 30.41
C ALA A 88 29.20 -16.13 29.24
N VAL A 89 29.79 -17.18 28.67
CA VAL A 89 29.12 -18.01 27.65
C VAL A 89 27.90 -18.72 28.23
N VAL A 90 28.02 -19.34 29.42
CA VAL A 90 26.90 -19.99 30.11
C VAL A 90 25.79 -18.99 30.41
N TYR A 91 26.12 -17.79 30.88
CA TYR A 91 25.16 -16.71 31.12
C TYR A 91 24.46 -16.28 29.82
N CYS A 92 25.21 -16.06 28.74
CA CYS A 92 24.65 -15.71 27.44
C CYS A 92 23.71 -16.81 26.91
N ILE A 93 24.06 -18.08 27.05
CA ILE A 93 23.18 -19.20 26.66
C ILE A 93 21.95 -19.25 27.58
N ALA A 94 22.12 -19.23 28.90
CA ALA A 94 21.01 -19.37 29.85
C ALA A 94 19.96 -18.25 29.73
N PHE A 95 20.40 -16.99 29.53
CA PHE A 95 19.51 -15.83 29.56
C PHE A 95 19.17 -15.27 28.17
N TYR A 96 20.05 -15.46 27.18
CA TYR A 96 19.92 -14.87 25.85
C TYR A 96 19.88 -15.89 24.71
N TRP A 97 19.77 -17.20 24.99
CA TRP A 97 19.68 -18.26 23.97
C TRP A 97 18.66 -17.96 22.86
N ARG A 98 17.46 -17.50 23.19
CA ARG A 98 16.43 -17.18 22.18
C ARG A 98 16.90 -16.08 21.23
N TRP A 99 17.53 -15.03 21.78
CA TRP A 99 18.07 -13.95 20.96
C TRP A 99 19.26 -14.43 20.12
N LEU A 100 20.18 -15.22 20.70
CA LEU A 100 21.31 -15.82 19.98
C LEU A 100 20.85 -16.71 18.82
N TYR A 101 19.81 -17.52 19.04
CA TYR A 101 19.20 -18.37 18.02
C TYR A 101 18.62 -17.54 16.88
N VAL A 102 17.80 -16.52 17.18
CA VAL A 102 17.25 -15.61 16.17
C VAL A 102 18.35 -14.86 15.44
N ALA A 103 19.36 -14.35 16.16
CA ALA A 103 20.50 -13.66 15.58
C ALA A 103 21.30 -14.57 14.64
N ALA A 104 21.57 -15.81 15.03
CA ALA A 104 22.26 -16.78 14.18
C ALA A 104 21.48 -17.09 12.89
N LEU A 105 20.16 -17.28 12.99
CA LEU A 105 19.30 -17.54 11.83
C LEU A 105 19.16 -16.33 10.89
N THR A 106 19.13 -15.13 11.45
CA THR A 106 18.84 -13.90 10.69
C THR A 106 20.10 -13.15 10.24
N ALA A 107 21.27 -13.43 10.83
CA ALA A 107 22.53 -12.76 10.52
C ALA A 107 22.85 -12.70 9.02
N PRO A 108 22.78 -13.80 8.23
CA PRO A 108 23.10 -13.72 6.80
C PRO A 108 22.23 -12.73 6.03
N ARG A 109 20.92 -12.68 6.34
CA ARG A 109 19.98 -11.73 5.77
C ARG A 109 20.28 -10.31 6.22
N ASP A 110 20.44 -10.12 7.54
CA ASP A 110 20.59 -8.81 8.16
C ASP A 110 21.92 -8.13 7.75
N PHE A 111 23.03 -8.88 7.71
CA PHE A 111 24.31 -8.36 7.23
C PHE A 111 24.31 -8.07 5.72
N SER A 112 23.68 -8.93 4.91
CA SER A 112 23.51 -8.68 3.48
C SER A 112 22.71 -7.39 3.22
N ALA A 113 21.64 -7.17 3.97
CA ALA A 113 20.84 -5.96 3.87
C ALA A 113 21.56 -4.73 4.42
N LEU A 114 22.32 -4.85 5.50
CA LEU A 114 23.18 -3.78 5.99
C LEU A 114 24.19 -3.36 4.92
N TRP A 115 24.83 -4.32 4.27
CA TRP A 115 25.76 -4.05 3.18
C TRP A 115 25.09 -3.34 1.99
N CYS A 116 23.88 -3.79 1.61
CA CYS A 116 23.08 -3.12 0.58
C CYS A 116 22.72 -1.69 1.00
N TYR A 117 22.32 -1.49 2.26
CA TYR A 117 21.99 -0.16 2.79
C TYR A 117 23.20 0.78 2.79
N ILE A 118 24.40 0.29 3.14
CA ILE A 118 25.65 1.06 3.04
C ILE A 118 25.90 1.53 1.60
N LYS A 119 25.68 0.67 0.59
CA LYS A 119 25.79 1.05 -0.82
C LYS A 119 24.79 2.15 -1.21
N ILE A 120 23.54 2.05 -0.74
CA ILE A 120 22.51 3.08 -0.96
C ILE A 120 22.94 4.41 -0.33
N LEU A 121 23.46 4.39 0.90
CA LEU A 121 23.95 5.61 1.56
C LEU A 121 25.13 6.23 0.83
N TRP A 122 26.07 5.42 0.32
CA TRP A 122 27.20 5.92 -0.46
C TRP A 122 26.75 6.55 -1.79
N LEU A 123 25.83 5.89 -2.50
CA LEU A 123 25.21 6.41 -3.73
C LEU A 123 24.50 7.75 -3.46
N THR A 124 23.69 7.81 -2.41
CA THR A 124 22.94 8.99 -1.95
C THR A 124 23.90 10.14 -1.61
N ARG A 125 24.96 9.87 -0.86
CA ARG A 125 25.98 10.86 -0.48
C ARG A 125 26.69 11.42 -1.72
N ASN A 126 27.06 10.56 -2.67
CA ASN A 126 27.69 10.99 -3.91
C ASN A 126 26.80 11.94 -4.73
N PHE A 127 25.52 11.60 -4.92
CA PHE A 127 24.60 12.47 -5.66
C PHE A 127 24.26 13.78 -4.91
N THR A 128 24.15 13.71 -3.58
CA THR A 128 23.98 14.90 -2.73
C THR A 128 25.15 15.86 -2.89
N ASN A 129 26.38 15.37 -2.79
CA ASN A 129 27.60 16.19 -2.90
C ASN A 129 27.73 16.87 -4.27
N LYS A 130 27.31 16.17 -5.34
CA LYS A 130 27.34 16.71 -6.70
C LYS A 130 26.14 17.63 -7.02
N LYS A 131 25.18 17.75 -6.10
CA LYS A 131 23.91 18.46 -6.30
C LYS A 131 23.17 17.98 -7.56
N TRP A 132 23.22 16.68 -7.82
CA TRP A 132 22.62 16.08 -9.01
C TRP A 132 21.16 15.75 -8.78
N SER A 133 20.32 16.18 -9.71
CA SER A 133 18.93 15.75 -9.85
C SER A 133 18.83 14.52 -10.77
N MET A 134 17.64 13.97 -10.98
CA MET A 134 17.47 12.79 -11.84
C MET A 134 17.93 12.98 -13.30
N PRO A 135 17.66 14.10 -13.99
CA PRO A 135 18.25 14.37 -15.31
C PRO A 135 19.79 14.30 -15.33
N ASP A 136 20.46 14.77 -14.28
CA ASP A 136 21.93 14.73 -14.18
C ASP A 136 22.44 13.30 -13.95
N ILE A 137 21.74 12.53 -13.10
CA ILE A 137 22.03 11.12 -12.85
C ILE A 137 21.83 10.30 -14.14
N PHE A 138 20.74 10.55 -14.86
CA PHE A 138 20.46 9.92 -16.15
C PHE A 138 21.55 10.26 -17.16
N HIS A 139 21.95 11.52 -17.28
CA HIS A 139 23.04 11.93 -18.16
C HIS A 139 24.35 11.20 -17.84
N GLN A 140 24.63 10.92 -16.57
CA GLN A 140 25.79 10.10 -16.22
C GLN A 140 25.70 8.69 -16.82
N MET A 141 24.51 8.08 -16.89
CA MET A 141 24.32 6.79 -17.55
C MET A 141 24.44 6.91 -19.07
N VAL A 142 23.98 8.02 -19.65
CA VAL A 142 24.14 8.34 -21.08
C VAL A 142 25.62 8.37 -21.47
N LEU A 143 26.47 9.01 -20.65
CA LEU A 143 27.91 9.04 -20.87
C LEU A 143 28.57 7.66 -20.74
N LYS A 144 28.09 6.81 -19.82
CA LYS A 144 28.65 5.46 -19.60
C LYS A 144 28.21 4.44 -20.64
N HIS A 145 26.99 4.56 -21.14
CA HIS A 145 26.34 3.54 -21.96
C HIS A 145 25.62 4.13 -23.19
N PRO A 146 26.28 4.98 -24.00
CA PRO A 146 25.60 5.74 -25.04
C PRO A 146 24.84 4.84 -26.02
N THR A 147 25.47 3.76 -26.49
CA THR A 147 24.94 2.90 -27.54
C THR A 147 24.09 1.74 -27.04
N LYS A 148 23.93 1.60 -25.72
CA LYS A 148 23.15 0.53 -25.11
C LYS A 148 21.67 0.83 -25.22
N ALA A 149 20.84 -0.20 -25.44
CA ALA A 149 19.39 -0.07 -25.34
C ALA A 149 18.98 0.40 -23.93
N CYS A 150 18.32 1.55 -23.85
CA CYS A 150 17.66 2.07 -22.68
C CYS A 150 16.24 1.49 -22.60
N PHE A 151 15.47 1.61 -23.68
CA PHE A 151 14.12 1.05 -23.80
C PHE A 151 13.98 0.12 -25.02
N LEU A 152 13.22 -0.95 -24.84
CA LEU A 152 12.70 -1.79 -25.91
C LEU A 152 11.19 -1.64 -25.91
N PHE A 153 10.59 -1.28 -27.03
CA PHE A 153 9.16 -1.02 -27.11
C PHE A 153 8.65 -1.48 -28.47
N GLU A 154 7.74 -2.46 -28.47
CA GLU A 154 7.22 -3.08 -29.69
C GLU A 154 8.36 -3.65 -30.56
N ASP A 155 8.65 -3.04 -31.70
CA ASP A 155 9.76 -3.41 -32.58
C ASP A 155 10.88 -2.33 -32.61
N GLU A 156 10.76 -1.32 -31.75
CA GLU A 156 11.72 -0.23 -31.61
C GLU A 156 12.75 -0.48 -30.51
N THR A 157 13.97 -0.01 -30.75
CA THR A 157 15.05 0.02 -29.76
C THR A 157 15.50 1.46 -29.54
N TRP A 158 15.29 1.96 -28.33
CA TRP A 158 15.72 3.29 -27.91
C TRP A 158 16.99 3.15 -27.08
N THR A 159 18.09 3.73 -27.54
CA THR A 159 19.37 3.78 -26.84
C THR A 159 19.47 5.00 -25.92
N PHE A 160 20.49 5.04 -25.05
CA PHE A 160 20.70 6.21 -24.19
C PHE A 160 21.10 7.46 -24.99
N LYS A 161 21.96 7.30 -26.01
CA LYS A 161 22.44 8.36 -26.91
C LYS A 161 22.57 7.83 -28.35
N GLN A 162 22.46 8.73 -29.31
CA GLN A 162 22.62 8.46 -30.75
C GLN A 162 23.89 7.66 -31.08
N LYS A 163 23.76 6.58 -31.88
CA LYS A 163 24.90 5.80 -32.42
C LYS A 163 25.50 6.40 -33.70
N SER A 164 24.71 7.10 -34.52
CA SER A 164 25.12 7.64 -35.82
C SER A 164 24.13 8.70 -36.33
N ASN A 165 24.57 9.56 -37.26
CA ASN A 165 23.82 10.68 -37.85
C ASN A 165 22.45 10.30 -38.45
N ASN A 166 22.21 9.02 -38.74
CA ASN A 166 20.96 8.52 -39.33
C ASN A 166 19.94 7.97 -38.32
N GLU A 167 20.29 7.76 -37.05
CA GLU A 167 19.33 7.38 -36.01
C GLU A 167 18.73 8.66 -35.40
N LYS A 168 17.45 8.90 -35.64
CA LYS A 168 16.75 10.09 -35.12
C LYS A 168 16.11 9.77 -33.76
N PHE A 169 16.31 10.70 -32.80
CA PHE A 169 15.66 10.77 -31.48
C PHE A 169 15.89 9.57 -30.53
N GLN A 170 16.98 9.62 -29.75
CA GLN A 170 17.23 8.71 -28.63
C GLN A 170 16.77 9.35 -27.30
N VAL A 171 16.80 8.62 -26.17
CA VAL A 171 16.17 9.08 -24.92
C VAL A 171 16.70 10.44 -24.43
N GLU A 172 18.03 10.65 -24.40
CA GLU A 172 18.61 11.94 -23.99
C GLU A 172 18.29 13.06 -24.99
N ASP A 173 18.36 12.78 -26.30
CA ASP A 173 18.07 13.76 -27.35
C ASP A 173 16.62 14.26 -27.26
N TYR A 174 15.69 13.32 -27.06
CA TYR A 174 14.27 13.60 -26.89
C TYR A 174 14.01 14.42 -25.62
N SER A 175 14.69 14.10 -24.52
CA SER A 175 14.62 14.87 -23.28
C SER A 175 15.16 16.30 -23.46
N LEU A 176 16.28 16.49 -24.17
CA LEU A 176 16.87 17.79 -24.44
C LEU A 176 16.01 18.64 -25.40
N ARG A 177 15.34 18.03 -26.37
CA ARG A 177 14.34 18.69 -27.22
C ARG A 177 13.11 19.11 -26.43
N SER A 178 12.61 18.22 -25.58
CA SER A 178 11.49 18.52 -24.67
C SER A 178 11.84 19.71 -23.77
N SER A 179 13.08 19.77 -23.27
CA SER A 179 13.58 20.91 -22.50
C SER A 179 13.60 22.20 -23.34
N ALA A 180 14.05 22.13 -24.60
CA ALA A 180 14.11 23.28 -25.49
C ALA A 180 12.71 23.85 -25.81
N VAL A 181 11.75 22.98 -26.16
CA VAL A 181 10.36 23.37 -26.41
C VAL A 181 9.74 23.96 -25.16
N LEU A 182 9.82 23.27 -24.01
CA LEU A 182 9.19 23.78 -22.80
C LEU A 182 9.78 25.12 -22.36
N LYS A 183 11.09 25.32 -22.55
CA LYS A 183 11.74 26.60 -22.29
C LYS A 183 11.26 27.71 -23.24
N SER A 184 11.07 27.42 -24.54
CA SER A 184 10.51 28.43 -25.48
C SER A 184 9.07 28.78 -25.15
N GLU A 185 8.32 27.81 -24.63
CA GLU A 185 6.95 28.01 -24.13
C GLU A 185 6.91 28.69 -22.75
N GLY A 186 8.06 29.11 -22.20
CA GLY A 186 8.16 29.91 -20.98
C GLY A 186 8.13 29.12 -19.67
N VAL A 187 8.26 27.79 -19.72
CA VAL A 187 8.39 26.96 -18.52
C VAL A 187 9.67 27.32 -17.77
N LYS A 188 9.54 27.55 -16.46
CA LYS A 188 10.62 27.90 -15.54
C LYS A 188 10.62 26.99 -14.31
N ARG A 189 11.67 27.09 -13.52
CA ARG A 189 11.82 26.36 -12.26
C ARG A 189 10.63 26.61 -11.33
N GLY A 190 10.08 25.52 -10.79
CA GLY A 190 8.93 25.56 -9.89
C GLY A 190 7.57 25.43 -10.59
N ASP A 191 7.51 25.62 -11.91
CA ASP A 191 6.29 25.36 -12.69
C ASP A 191 5.94 23.86 -12.68
N THR A 192 4.70 23.56 -13.03
CA THR A 192 4.15 22.21 -13.05
C THR A 192 3.70 21.82 -14.45
N VAL A 193 4.36 20.80 -15.02
CA VAL A 193 4.13 20.31 -16.39
C VAL A 193 3.52 18.91 -16.30
N ALA A 194 2.20 18.82 -16.33
CA ALA A 194 1.51 17.55 -16.26
C ALA A 194 1.68 16.74 -17.54
N VAL A 195 1.80 15.43 -17.40
CA VAL A 195 1.96 14.48 -18.50
C VAL A 195 0.86 13.42 -18.39
N MET A 196 -0.01 13.36 -19.42
CA MET A 196 -1.02 12.32 -19.60
C MET A 196 -0.77 11.59 -20.92
N ILE A 197 0.18 10.68 -20.91
CA ILE A 197 0.62 9.89 -22.08
C ILE A 197 0.61 8.41 -21.68
N GLY A 198 0.18 7.54 -22.60
CA GLY A 198 0.27 6.10 -22.43
C GLY A 198 1.70 5.59 -22.23
N ASN A 199 1.84 4.28 -22.00
CA ASN A 199 3.15 3.66 -21.85
C ASN A 199 3.91 3.68 -23.19
N CYS A 200 4.93 4.53 -23.28
CA CYS A 200 5.87 4.59 -24.40
C CYS A 200 7.22 5.18 -23.96
N PRO A 201 8.30 5.03 -24.73
CA PRO A 201 9.63 5.60 -24.42
C PRO A 201 9.68 7.13 -24.34
N GLU A 202 8.79 7.82 -25.05
CA GLU A 202 8.71 9.27 -25.11
C GLU A 202 8.24 9.87 -23.79
N MET A 203 7.26 9.23 -23.12
CA MET A 203 6.72 9.67 -21.84
C MET A 203 7.81 9.95 -20.79
N PRO A 204 8.75 9.03 -20.49
CA PRO A 204 9.85 9.31 -19.58
C PRO A 204 10.81 10.39 -20.08
N ALA A 205 11.07 10.46 -21.38
CA ALA A 205 11.95 11.49 -21.94
C ALA A 205 11.35 12.90 -21.80
N ILE A 206 10.03 13.04 -21.99
CA ILE A 206 9.30 14.31 -21.87
C ILE A 206 9.41 14.86 -20.45
N TRP A 207 9.10 14.06 -19.42
CA TRP A 207 9.19 14.57 -18.04
C TRP A 207 10.64 14.75 -17.58
N LEU A 208 11.61 13.98 -18.09
CA LEU A 208 13.03 14.27 -17.88
C LEU A 208 13.39 15.66 -18.44
N GLY A 209 12.81 16.04 -19.58
CA GLY A 209 12.99 17.37 -20.16
C GLY A 209 12.38 18.48 -19.30
N ALA A 210 11.15 18.30 -18.82
CA ALA A 210 10.51 19.25 -17.91
C ALA A 210 11.32 19.43 -16.61
N THR A 211 11.70 18.32 -15.97
CA THR A 211 12.43 18.35 -14.69
C THR A 211 13.86 18.89 -14.82
N ARG A 212 14.45 18.88 -16.03
CA ARG A 212 15.73 19.55 -16.29
C ARG A 212 15.64 21.08 -16.13
N LEU A 213 14.48 21.66 -16.40
CA LEU A 213 14.19 23.08 -16.17
C LEU A 213 13.79 23.39 -14.71
N GLY A 214 13.83 22.39 -13.82
CA GLY A 214 13.36 22.54 -12.44
C GLY A 214 11.85 22.55 -12.28
N ALA A 215 11.10 22.24 -13.34
CA ALA A 215 9.67 22.01 -13.24
C ALA A 215 9.37 20.66 -12.55
N VAL A 216 8.18 20.53 -11.99
CA VAL A 216 7.67 19.28 -11.43
C VAL A 216 6.68 18.66 -12.42
N ALA A 217 6.72 17.35 -12.63
CA ALA A 217 5.85 16.67 -13.58
C ALA A 217 4.77 15.81 -12.88
N PRO A 218 3.53 16.30 -12.77
CA PRO A 218 2.40 15.47 -12.40
C PRO A 218 2.11 14.39 -13.46
N LEU A 219 2.13 13.13 -13.07
CA LEU A 219 1.87 12.02 -13.98
C LEU A 219 0.42 11.59 -13.85
N ILE A 220 -0.42 12.02 -14.80
CA ILE A 220 -1.87 11.81 -14.74
C ILE A 220 -2.21 10.39 -15.22
N ASN A 221 -3.12 9.74 -14.50
CA ASN A 221 -3.63 8.43 -14.88
C ASN A 221 -4.48 8.54 -16.15
N THR A 222 -4.12 7.74 -17.16
CA THR A 222 -4.72 7.74 -18.51
C THR A 222 -6.20 7.32 -18.54
N ASN A 223 -6.75 6.80 -17.45
CA ASN A 223 -8.16 6.44 -17.34
C ASN A 223 -9.02 7.55 -16.69
N GLN A 224 -8.43 8.67 -16.28
CA GLN A 224 -9.18 9.76 -15.64
C GLN A 224 -9.89 10.63 -16.68
N THR A 225 -11.15 10.96 -16.40
CA THR A 225 -11.99 11.87 -17.19
C THR A 225 -12.81 12.77 -16.26
N GLY A 226 -13.47 13.79 -16.82
CA GLY A 226 -14.39 14.69 -16.11
C GLY A 226 -13.81 15.28 -14.82
N ASN A 227 -14.61 15.30 -13.75
CA ASN A 227 -14.23 15.87 -12.46
C ASN A 227 -12.96 15.27 -11.85
N THR A 228 -12.66 13.99 -12.12
CA THR A 228 -11.45 13.35 -11.57
C THR A 228 -10.20 13.90 -12.26
N LEU A 229 -10.25 14.06 -13.59
CA LEU A 229 -9.16 14.65 -14.36
C LEU A 229 -8.95 16.12 -13.97
N LEU A 230 -10.04 16.89 -13.91
CA LEU A 230 -10.01 18.30 -13.50
C LEU A 230 -9.44 18.46 -12.08
N HIS A 231 -9.84 17.60 -11.15
CA HIS A 231 -9.29 17.60 -9.78
C HIS A 231 -7.79 17.36 -9.78
N SER A 232 -7.30 16.34 -10.51
CA SER A 232 -5.86 16.04 -10.60
C SER A 232 -5.07 17.26 -11.11
N ILE A 233 -5.54 17.90 -12.18
CA ILE A 233 -4.92 19.11 -12.74
C ILE A 233 -4.87 20.24 -11.69
N ASN A 234 -5.98 20.48 -11.00
CA ASN A 234 -6.10 21.59 -10.05
C ASN A 234 -5.30 21.35 -8.76
N VAL A 235 -5.32 20.15 -8.19
CA VAL A 235 -4.61 19.84 -6.94
C VAL A 235 -3.10 19.90 -7.13
N ALA A 236 -2.62 19.54 -8.32
CA ALA A 236 -1.22 19.68 -8.70
C ALA A 236 -0.82 21.11 -9.10
N LYS A 237 -1.80 22.01 -9.26
CA LYS A 237 -1.63 23.41 -9.70
C LYS A 237 -0.94 23.55 -11.05
N CYS A 238 -1.28 22.66 -12.00
CA CYS A 238 -0.67 22.57 -13.33
C CYS A 238 -0.61 23.92 -14.07
N ASP A 239 0.55 24.27 -14.61
CA ASP A 239 0.76 25.41 -15.50
C ASP A 239 0.68 24.99 -16.98
N VAL A 240 1.17 23.77 -17.26
CA VAL A 240 1.19 23.17 -18.59
C VAL A 240 0.67 21.73 -18.49
N VAL A 241 -0.09 21.28 -19.50
CA VAL A 241 -0.50 19.89 -19.64
C VAL A 241 -0.13 19.38 -21.03
N ILE A 242 0.66 18.32 -21.08
CA ILE A 242 0.99 17.58 -22.28
C ILE A 242 0.17 16.29 -22.27
N TYR A 243 -0.71 16.11 -23.24
CA TYR A 243 -1.59 14.93 -23.31
C TYR A 243 -1.52 14.26 -24.68
N SER A 244 -1.58 12.93 -24.69
CA SER A 244 -1.62 12.16 -25.93
C SER A 244 -2.93 12.38 -26.69
N ASP A 245 -2.89 12.40 -28.02
CA ASP A 245 -4.09 12.53 -28.90
C ASP A 245 -5.20 11.54 -28.54
N GLU A 246 -4.81 10.34 -28.09
CA GLU A 246 -5.75 9.30 -27.63
C GLU A 246 -6.65 9.74 -26.44
N PHE A 247 -6.28 10.82 -25.73
CA PHE A 247 -7.04 11.38 -24.62
C PHE A 247 -7.71 12.72 -24.96
N ALA A 248 -7.73 13.15 -26.22
CA ALA A 248 -8.29 14.44 -26.61
C ALA A 248 -9.76 14.62 -26.19
N ALA A 249 -10.58 13.56 -26.26
CA ALA A 249 -11.97 13.58 -25.82
C ALA A 249 -12.09 13.95 -24.33
N ALA A 250 -11.24 13.39 -23.47
CA ALA A 250 -11.26 13.66 -22.03
C ALA A 250 -10.97 15.13 -21.70
N PHE A 251 -10.15 15.80 -22.53
CA PHE A 251 -9.86 17.24 -22.41
C PHE A 251 -10.96 18.12 -23.00
N GLN A 252 -11.64 17.67 -24.07
CA GLN A 252 -12.82 18.36 -24.60
C GLN A 252 -13.95 18.40 -23.57
N ASP A 253 -14.15 17.31 -22.82
CA ASP A 253 -15.18 17.20 -21.79
C ASP A 253 -15.01 18.24 -20.67
N ILE A 254 -13.78 18.56 -20.29
CA ILE A 254 -13.47 19.50 -19.19
C ILE A 254 -13.07 20.90 -19.67
N ALA A 255 -13.11 21.14 -20.98
CA ALA A 255 -12.54 22.36 -21.58
C ALA A 255 -13.18 23.65 -21.03
N LYS A 256 -14.46 23.60 -20.63
CA LYS A 256 -15.20 24.75 -20.08
C LYS A 256 -14.85 25.03 -18.62
N GLU A 257 -14.49 24.01 -17.84
CA GLU A 257 -14.12 24.18 -16.43
C GLU A 257 -12.62 24.37 -16.20
N LEU A 258 -11.79 24.06 -17.22
CA LEU A 258 -10.36 24.21 -17.14
C LEU A 258 -9.96 25.69 -17.03
N ASN A 259 -9.02 26.00 -16.13
CA ASN A 259 -8.49 27.35 -16.01
C ASN A 259 -7.82 27.79 -17.34
N PRO A 260 -8.26 28.91 -17.97
CA PRO A 260 -7.71 29.38 -19.24
C PRO A 260 -6.21 29.71 -19.22
N SER A 261 -5.59 29.89 -18.04
CA SER A 261 -4.15 30.13 -17.93
C SER A 261 -3.30 28.88 -18.19
N ILE A 262 -3.91 27.69 -18.14
CA ILE A 262 -3.19 26.41 -18.32
C ILE A 262 -2.94 26.19 -19.81
N LYS A 263 -1.66 25.99 -20.17
CA LYS A 263 -1.30 25.71 -21.57
C LYS A 263 -1.50 24.22 -21.88
N LEU A 264 -2.27 23.93 -22.92
CA LEU A 264 -2.54 22.58 -23.39
C LEU A 264 -1.72 22.28 -24.63
N TYR A 265 -0.90 21.22 -24.58
CA TYR A 265 -0.17 20.71 -25.73
C TYR A 265 -0.55 19.27 -26.04
N LYS A 266 -0.91 19.05 -27.30
CA LYS A 266 -1.30 17.74 -27.82
C LYS A 266 -0.05 17.01 -28.30
N PHE A 267 0.14 15.79 -27.82
CA PHE A 267 1.22 14.90 -28.22
C PHE A 267 0.67 13.78 -29.10
N THR A 268 1.19 13.63 -30.31
CA THR A 268 0.84 12.52 -31.20
C THR A 268 2.07 11.64 -31.39
N ARG A 269 1.98 10.39 -30.94
CA ARG A 269 3.06 9.42 -31.16
C ARG A 269 3.13 9.05 -32.64
N ARG A 270 4.33 9.11 -33.22
CA ARG A 270 4.61 8.68 -34.59
C ARG A 270 5.74 7.64 -34.55
N PRO A 271 5.65 6.51 -35.28
CA PRO A 271 6.73 5.53 -35.32
C PRO A 271 8.03 6.18 -35.77
N LEU A 272 9.15 5.77 -35.16
CA LEU A 272 10.49 6.34 -35.35
C LEU A 272 11.07 6.29 -36.78
N ASN A 273 10.30 5.85 -37.78
CA ASN A 273 10.74 5.61 -39.16
C ASN A 273 9.80 6.16 -40.24
N THR A 274 8.90 7.09 -39.91
CA THR A 274 8.11 7.73 -40.99
C THR A 274 9.04 8.55 -41.88
N SER A 275 9.02 8.24 -43.18
CA SER A 275 9.89 8.83 -44.22
C SER A 275 9.93 10.35 -44.10
N PRO A 276 11.07 11.01 -44.37
CA PRO A 276 11.15 12.48 -44.42
C PRO A 276 10.09 13.15 -45.32
N ASP A 277 9.48 12.38 -46.24
CA ASP A 277 8.49 12.82 -47.23
C ASP A 277 7.03 12.67 -46.79
N ALA A 278 6.74 12.17 -45.58
CA ALA A 278 5.37 12.21 -45.07
C ALA A 278 4.98 13.67 -44.81
N VAL A 279 3.95 14.16 -45.51
CA VAL A 279 3.41 15.52 -45.35
C VAL A 279 3.15 15.78 -43.87
N ARG A 280 3.93 16.70 -43.30
CA ARG A 280 3.84 17.07 -41.89
C ARG A 280 2.70 18.06 -41.74
N VAL A 281 1.51 17.54 -41.45
CA VAL A 281 0.38 18.40 -41.11
C VAL A 281 0.61 18.91 -39.68
N VAL A 282 1.03 20.18 -39.57
CA VAL A 282 0.93 20.91 -38.31
C VAL A 282 -0.52 21.33 -38.18
N GLU A 283 -1.30 20.59 -37.39
CA GLU A 283 -2.74 20.86 -37.26
C GLU A 283 -3.00 22.17 -36.51
N THR A 284 -2.18 22.50 -35.50
CA THR A 284 -2.34 23.70 -34.65
C THR A 284 -1.01 24.12 -34.00
N SER A 285 -0.93 25.33 -33.45
CA SER A 285 0.22 25.83 -32.64
C SER A 285 0.49 25.02 -31.37
N ASN A 286 -0.46 24.17 -30.95
CA ASN A 286 -0.38 23.40 -29.71
C ASN A 286 0.07 21.95 -29.95
N ASP A 287 0.53 21.63 -31.17
CA ASP A 287 1.10 20.31 -31.51
C ASP A 287 2.53 20.17 -30.94
N PHE A 288 2.63 19.47 -29.81
CA PHE A 288 3.90 19.22 -29.13
C PHE A 288 4.86 18.41 -29.99
N THR A 289 4.34 17.45 -30.76
CA THR A 289 5.15 16.59 -31.62
C THR A 289 5.83 17.40 -32.72
N ALA A 290 5.10 18.29 -33.38
CA ALA A 290 5.66 19.18 -34.40
C ALA A 290 6.74 20.12 -33.82
N MET A 291 6.56 20.62 -32.60
CA MET A 291 7.57 21.44 -31.91
C MET A 291 8.84 20.64 -31.60
N LEU A 292 8.71 19.40 -31.12
CA LEU A 292 9.85 18.52 -30.84
C LEU A 292 10.65 18.15 -32.10
N GLU A 293 9.95 17.93 -33.22
CA GLU A 293 10.55 17.59 -34.52
C GLU A 293 11.28 18.78 -35.17
N SER A 294 10.82 20.01 -34.91
CA SER A 294 11.36 21.24 -35.52
C SER A 294 12.49 21.88 -34.70
N VAL A 295 12.49 21.72 -33.39
CA VAL A 295 13.53 22.32 -32.53
C VAL A 295 14.88 21.63 -32.69
N THR A 296 15.98 22.29 -32.36
CA THR A 296 17.26 21.59 -32.11
C THR A 296 17.33 21.16 -30.64
N PRO A 297 17.96 20.02 -30.31
CA PRO A 297 18.13 19.61 -28.92
C PRO A 297 18.92 20.68 -28.15
N ALA A 298 18.47 21.01 -26.94
CA ALA A 298 19.24 21.89 -26.07
C ALA A 298 20.64 21.29 -25.79
N PRO A 299 21.69 22.11 -25.65
CA PRO A 299 22.96 21.61 -25.15
C PRO A 299 22.77 21.06 -23.74
N TRP A 300 23.53 20.01 -23.40
CA TRP A 300 23.49 19.50 -22.03
C TRP A 300 23.95 20.57 -21.04
N SER A 301 23.17 20.73 -19.98
CA SER A 301 23.50 21.53 -18.80
C SER A 301 23.00 20.79 -17.57
N GLN A 302 23.65 21.07 -16.42
CA GLN A 302 23.15 20.60 -15.13
C GLN A 302 21.75 21.19 -14.90
N ALA A 303 20.83 20.37 -14.39
CA ALA A 303 19.44 20.78 -14.21
C ALA A 303 19.30 21.99 -13.28
N ASP A 304 18.44 22.94 -13.63
CA ASP A 304 18.12 24.11 -12.80
C ASP A 304 17.13 23.74 -11.70
N SER A 305 17.60 23.01 -10.69
CA SER A 305 16.76 22.45 -9.63
C SER A 305 17.41 22.55 -8.25
N ASP A 306 16.69 22.13 -7.20
CA ASP A 306 17.22 22.00 -5.83
C ASP A 306 18.18 20.79 -5.64
N GLY A 307 18.82 20.34 -6.72
CA GLY A 307 19.75 19.21 -6.74
C GLY A 307 19.10 17.89 -6.34
N PHE A 308 19.76 17.13 -5.46
CA PHE A 308 19.35 15.76 -5.14
C PHE A 308 18.00 15.65 -4.40
N ASN A 309 17.54 16.73 -3.76
CA ASN A 309 16.23 16.75 -3.10
C ASN A 309 15.17 17.46 -3.95
N ALA A 310 15.47 17.85 -5.18
CA ALA A 310 14.52 18.47 -6.09
C ALA A 310 13.27 17.59 -6.25
N LYS A 311 12.10 18.23 -6.19
CA LYS A 311 10.81 17.62 -6.54
C LYS A 311 10.83 17.30 -8.04
N LEU A 312 10.46 16.08 -8.39
CA LEU A 312 10.48 15.60 -9.77
C LEU A 312 9.08 15.32 -10.27
N LEU A 313 8.33 14.50 -9.53
CA LEU A 313 7.07 13.95 -9.98
C LEU A 313 5.99 14.16 -8.93
N TYR A 314 4.76 14.37 -9.39
CA TYR A 314 3.58 14.08 -8.58
C TYR A 314 2.94 12.80 -9.08
N ILE A 315 2.75 11.85 -8.17
CA ILE A 315 2.07 10.59 -8.46
C ILE A 315 0.75 10.56 -7.71
N TYR A 316 -0.34 10.39 -8.45
CA TYR A 316 -1.66 10.36 -7.85
C TYR A 316 -1.91 9.03 -7.17
N THR A 317 -2.34 9.10 -5.91
CA THR A 317 -2.80 7.96 -5.13
C THR A 317 -4.32 7.99 -5.09
N SER A 318 -4.95 6.90 -5.55
CA SER A 318 -6.39 6.72 -5.43
C SER A 318 -6.68 6.32 -3.99
N GLY A 319 -7.28 7.23 -3.20
CA GLY A 319 -7.89 6.83 -1.94
C GLY A 319 -9.04 5.87 -2.21
N THR A 320 -9.26 4.91 -1.33
CA THR A 320 -10.37 3.93 -1.41
C THR A 320 -11.76 4.57 -1.22
N THR A 321 -11.84 5.88 -0.97
CA THR A 321 -13.10 6.61 -0.74
C THR A 321 -13.12 8.05 -1.28
N GLY A 322 -12.09 8.53 -2.00
CA GLY A 322 -11.99 9.96 -2.37
C GLY A 322 -11.18 10.27 -3.63
N LEU A 323 -11.26 11.54 -4.07
CA LEU A 323 -10.55 12.06 -5.24
C LEU A 323 -9.02 11.86 -5.12
N PRO A 324 -8.30 11.72 -6.25
CA PRO A 324 -6.87 11.37 -6.24
C PRO A 324 -5.99 12.43 -5.56
N LYS A 325 -5.07 11.99 -4.69
CA LYS A 325 -4.12 12.89 -4.01
C LYS A 325 -2.75 12.84 -4.65
N ALA A 326 -2.17 14.00 -4.95
CA ALA A 326 -0.85 14.14 -5.55
C ALA A 326 0.27 13.93 -4.52
N ALA A 327 0.93 12.77 -4.53
CA ALA A 327 2.08 12.46 -3.68
C ALA A 327 3.38 13.01 -4.29
N VAL A 328 4.22 13.64 -3.46
CA VAL A 328 5.44 14.32 -3.90
C VAL A 328 6.61 13.34 -3.95
N ILE A 329 7.23 13.20 -5.13
CA ILE A 329 8.42 12.38 -5.33
C ILE A 329 9.62 13.26 -5.69
N SER A 330 10.69 13.19 -4.89
CA SER A 330 11.98 13.82 -5.18
C SER A 330 12.96 12.89 -5.89
N SER A 331 14.07 13.44 -6.40
CA SER A 331 15.20 12.65 -6.93
C SER A 331 15.73 11.66 -5.89
N SER A 332 15.93 12.12 -4.66
CA SER A 332 16.37 11.29 -3.55
C SER A 332 15.40 10.15 -3.23
N ARG A 333 14.09 10.41 -3.26
CA ARG A 333 13.07 9.39 -3.03
C ARG A 333 13.04 8.34 -4.14
N MET A 334 13.09 8.75 -5.41
CA MET A 334 13.16 7.83 -6.55
C MET A 334 14.43 6.96 -6.49
N VAL A 335 15.59 7.57 -6.19
CA VAL A 335 16.85 6.81 -6.01
C VAL A 335 16.73 5.81 -4.86
N PHE A 336 16.15 6.20 -3.73
CA PHE A 336 15.99 5.30 -2.58
C PHE A 336 15.10 4.09 -2.93
N MET A 337 13.94 4.30 -3.57
CA MET A 337 13.03 3.22 -3.98
C MET A 337 13.69 2.27 -4.99
N ALA A 338 14.29 2.80 -6.05
CA ALA A 338 14.90 2.00 -7.10
C ALA A 338 16.16 1.25 -6.62
N SER A 339 17.01 1.89 -5.82
CA SER A 339 18.23 1.28 -5.28
C SER A 339 17.95 0.19 -4.24
N GLY A 340 16.88 0.34 -3.46
CA GLY A 340 16.37 -0.71 -2.58
C GLY A 340 16.13 -2.01 -3.35
N VAL A 341 15.26 -1.96 -4.38
CA VAL A 341 14.99 -3.13 -5.24
C VAL A 341 16.26 -3.61 -5.95
N HIS A 342 17.10 -2.69 -6.44
CA HIS A 342 18.30 -3.07 -7.20
C HIS A 342 19.27 -3.92 -6.37
N TYR A 343 19.70 -3.39 -5.21
CA TYR A 343 20.72 -4.05 -4.39
C TYR A 343 20.15 -5.26 -3.64
N LEU A 344 18.99 -5.13 -3.00
CA LEU A 344 18.34 -6.21 -2.24
C LEU A 344 17.81 -7.32 -3.16
N GLY A 345 17.33 -6.95 -4.34
CA GLY A 345 16.91 -7.88 -5.38
C GLY A 345 18.06 -8.53 -6.15
N SER A 346 19.29 -8.05 -5.99
CA SER A 346 20.47 -8.52 -6.74
C SER A 346 20.28 -8.38 -8.26
N LEU A 347 19.75 -7.22 -8.66
CA LEU A 347 19.70 -6.80 -10.05
C LEU A 347 21.10 -6.37 -10.49
N ARG A 348 21.31 -6.34 -11.81
CA ARG A 348 22.58 -6.04 -12.47
C ARG A 348 22.32 -5.03 -13.57
N ALA A 349 23.29 -4.17 -13.84
CA ALA A 349 23.23 -3.25 -14.96
C ALA A 349 22.98 -3.97 -16.30
N SER A 350 23.40 -5.22 -16.46
CA SER A 350 23.20 -6.03 -17.67
C SER A 350 21.80 -6.63 -17.81
N ASP A 351 20.92 -6.49 -16.81
CA ASP A 351 19.58 -7.08 -16.88
C ASP A 351 18.70 -6.36 -17.91
N VAL A 352 17.88 -7.16 -18.59
CA VAL A 352 16.75 -6.70 -19.40
C VAL A 352 15.48 -6.93 -18.58
N ILE A 353 14.79 -5.85 -18.24
CA ILE A 353 13.67 -5.85 -17.30
C ILE A 353 12.35 -5.70 -18.06
N TYR A 354 11.49 -6.71 -18.00
CA TYR A 354 10.13 -6.63 -18.54
C TYR A 354 9.21 -5.82 -17.61
N CYS A 355 8.62 -4.74 -18.14
CA CYS A 355 7.74 -3.84 -17.38
C CYS A 355 6.43 -3.58 -18.14
N PRO A 356 5.36 -4.30 -17.80
CA PRO A 356 4.02 -4.05 -18.32
C PRO A 356 3.23 -3.03 -17.44
N MET A 357 3.90 -2.36 -16.50
CA MET A 357 3.26 -1.50 -15.50
C MET A 357 3.00 -0.09 -16.06
N PRO A 358 1.93 0.59 -15.64
CA PRO A 358 1.71 1.99 -16.01
C PRO A 358 2.84 2.90 -15.53
N LEU A 359 3.37 3.72 -16.43
CA LEU A 359 4.46 4.65 -16.13
C LEU A 359 4.02 5.88 -15.31
N TYR A 360 2.72 6.18 -15.24
CA TYR A 360 2.19 7.22 -14.36
C TYR A 360 2.16 6.80 -12.88
N HIS A 361 2.38 5.52 -12.57
CA HIS A 361 2.39 4.99 -11.20
C HIS A 361 3.82 4.75 -10.70
N SER A 362 4.05 4.80 -9.38
CA SER A 362 5.39 4.70 -8.77
C SER A 362 6.10 3.38 -9.08
N ALA A 363 5.35 2.28 -9.19
CA ALA A 363 5.89 0.98 -9.58
C ALA A 363 6.61 1.03 -10.95
N GLY A 364 5.91 1.43 -12.02
CA GLY A 364 6.52 1.55 -13.35
C GLY A 364 7.41 2.79 -13.48
N GLY A 365 6.85 3.96 -13.19
CA GLY A 365 7.45 5.26 -13.44
C GLY A 365 8.60 5.65 -12.51
N CYS A 366 8.70 5.09 -11.31
CA CYS A 366 9.82 5.37 -10.39
C CYS A 366 10.73 4.16 -10.21
N ILE A 367 10.19 3.02 -9.76
CA ILE A 367 11.02 1.86 -9.38
C ILE A 367 11.68 1.24 -10.62
N THR A 368 10.91 0.95 -11.67
CA THR A 368 11.46 0.37 -12.90
C THR A 368 12.24 1.39 -13.71
N MET A 369 11.71 2.59 -13.97
CA MET A 369 12.47 3.62 -14.72
C MET A 369 13.77 3.99 -14.01
N GLY A 370 13.78 4.00 -12.67
CA GLY A 370 15.00 4.17 -11.88
C GLY A 370 16.07 3.12 -12.15
N GLN A 371 15.71 1.89 -12.56
CA GLN A 371 16.70 0.87 -12.96
C GLN A 371 17.46 1.28 -14.23
N ALA A 372 16.78 1.90 -15.19
CA ALA A 372 17.46 2.48 -16.36
C ALA A 372 18.26 3.72 -15.99
N PHE A 373 17.67 4.64 -15.26
CA PHE A 373 18.26 5.97 -15.07
C PHE A 373 19.43 6.00 -14.10
N ILE A 374 19.43 5.13 -13.10
CA ILE A 374 20.44 5.11 -12.04
C ILE A 374 21.50 4.04 -12.30
N PHE A 375 21.08 2.90 -12.86
CA PHE A 375 21.92 1.70 -12.99
C PHE A 375 22.15 1.26 -14.44
N GLY A 376 21.56 1.95 -15.42
CA GLY A 376 21.78 1.66 -16.83
C GLY A 376 21.13 0.37 -17.33
N CYS A 377 20.15 -0.21 -16.62
CA CYS A 377 19.42 -1.40 -17.09
C CYS A 377 18.63 -1.12 -18.37
N THR A 378 18.36 -2.15 -19.17
CA THR A 378 17.45 -2.04 -20.32
C THR A 378 16.03 -2.39 -19.89
N ILE A 379 15.04 -1.56 -20.21
CA ILE A 379 13.64 -1.81 -19.85
C ILE A 379 12.81 -2.11 -21.08
N VAL A 380 12.06 -3.19 -21.05
CA VAL A 380 11.03 -3.50 -22.04
C VAL A 380 9.73 -2.86 -21.57
N LEU A 381 9.18 -1.99 -22.40
CA LEU A 381 7.91 -1.33 -22.19
C LEU A 381 6.80 -2.01 -23.00
N LYS A 382 5.59 -2.00 -22.44
CA LYS A 382 4.37 -2.44 -23.11
C LYS A 382 3.29 -1.39 -22.95
N THR A 383 2.52 -1.17 -24.01
CA THR A 383 1.34 -0.29 -24.00
C THR A 383 0.33 -0.72 -22.94
N LYS A 384 0.05 -2.03 -22.88
CA LYS A 384 -0.87 -2.67 -21.93
C LYS A 384 -0.34 -4.03 -21.50
N PHE A 385 -0.74 -4.47 -20.31
CA PHE A 385 -0.50 -5.82 -19.82
C PHE A 385 -1.32 -6.85 -20.60
N SER A 386 -0.71 -8.02 -20.84
CA SER A 386 -1.41 -9.22 -21.33
C SER A 386 -0.88 -10.44 -20.58
N ALA A 387 -1.80 -11.20 -19.98
CA ALA A 387 -1.46 -12.37 -19.19
C ALA A 387 -0.85 -13.48 -20.07
N SER A 388 -1.46 -13.77 -21.22
CA SER A 388 -0.99 -14.80 -22.14
C SER A 388 0.33 -14.43 -22.84
N ALA A 389 0.62 -13.13 -22.98
CA ALA A 389 1.85 -12.65 -23.59
C ALA A 389 3.01 -12.46 -22.59
N TYR A 390 2.78 -12.55 -21.28
CA TYR A 390 3.79 -12.16 -20.27
C TYR A 390 5.14 -12.88 -20.44
N PHE A 391 5.15 -14.22 -20.47
CA PHE A 391 6.37 -15.00 -20.69
C PHE A 391 6.80 -15.10 -22.15
N PRO A 392 5.89 -15.20 -23.15
CA PRO A 392 6.27 -15.03 -24.56
C PRO A 392 7.02 -13.73 -24.85
N ASP A 393 6.58 -12.60 -24.30
CA ASP A 393 7.28 -11.32 -24.40
C ASP A 393 8.65 -11.39 -23.70
N CYS A 394 8.72 -11.99 -22.51
CA CYS A 394 10.01 -12.19 -21.84
C CYS A 394 11.00 -13.00 -22.71
N ILE A 395 10.52 -13.94 -23.53
CA ILE A 395 11.33 -14.65 -24.52
C ILE A 395 11.71 -13.72 -25.67
N LYS A 396 10.73 -13.04 -26.31
CA LYS A 396 10.93 -12.10 -27.43
C LYS A 396 12.06 -11.11 -27.13
N TYR A 397 11.96 -10.45 -25.98
CA TYR A 397 12.91 -9.39 -25.59
C TYR A 397 14.10 -9.90 -24.78
N LYS A 398 14.25 -11.22 -24.59
CA LYS A 398 15.33 -11.84 -23.81
C LYS A 398 15.43 -11.28 -22.38
N ALA A 399 14.28 -11.05 -21.75
CA ALA A 399 14.19 -10.51 -20.39
C ALA A 399 14.82 -11.48 -19.37
N THR A 400 15.61 -10.93 -18.45
CA THR A 400 16.20 -11.66 -17.32
C THR A 400 15.50 -11.35 -16.00
N VAL A 401 14.75 -10.24 -15.96
CA VAL A 401 13.99 -9.80 -14.79
C VAL A 401 12.60 -9.34 -15.27
N ALA A 402 11.56 -9.53 -14.46
CA ALA A 402 10.23 -9.04 -14.78
C ALA A 402 9.54 -8.37 -13.58
N HIS A 403 8.83 -7.28 -13.82
CA HIS A 403 8.03 -6.57 -12.80
C HIS A 403 6.59 -7.12 -12.80
N TYR A 404 6.07 -7.45 -11.61
CA TYR A 404 4.68 -7.84 -11.41
C TYR A 404 3.94 -6.94 -10.41
N ILE A 405 2.60 -6.98 -10.48
CA ILE A 405 1.71 -6.75 -9.34
C ILE A 405 0.97 -8.06 -9.06
N GLY A 406 0.68 -8.37 -7.80
CA GLY A 406 0.13 -9.67 -7.39
C GLY A 406 -1.09 -10.15 -8.17
N GLU A 407 -1.99 -9.23 -8.53
CA GLU A 407 -3.18 -9.58 -9.33
C GLU A 407 -2.81 -10.05 -10.75
N MET A 408 -1.76 -9.47 -11.36
CA MET A 408 -1.23 -9.95 -12.64
C MET A 408 -0.70 -11.37 -12.52
N CYS A 409 -0.04 -11.72 -11.41
CA CYS A 409 0.45 -13.08 -11.20
C CYS A 409 -0.70 -14.10 -11.18
N ARG A 410 -1.87 -13.74 -10.65
CA ARG A 410 -3.07 -14.61 -10.73
C ARG A 410 -3.52 -14.79 -12.18
N TYR A 411 -3.65 -13.70 -12.94
CA TYR A 411 -4.03 -13.79 -14.35
C TYR A 411 -3.04 -14.63 -15.18
N VAL A 412 -1.74 -14.42 -14.98
CA VAL A 412 -0.69 -15.19 -15.66
C VAL A 412 -0.77 -16.66 -15.27
N LEU A 413 -0.96 -16.98 -13.99
CA LEU A 413 -1.13 -18.35 -13.50
C LEU A 413 -2.41 -19.01 -14.01
N ALA A 414 -3.46 -18.25 -14.31
CA ALA A 414 -4.73 -18.75 -14.86
C ALA A 414 -4.66 -19.02 -16.38
N THR A 415 -3.61 -18.58 -17.08
CA THR A 415 -3.44 -18.88 -18.51
C THR A 415 -3.23 -20.39 -18.73
N PRO A 416 -3.65 -20.97 -19.88
CA PRO A 416 -3.36 -22.37 -20.19
C PRO A 416 -1.86 -22.69 -20.13
N PRO A 417 -1.46 -23.87 -19.61
CA PRO A 417 -0.07 -24.30 -19.62
C PRO A 417 0.53 -24.26 -21.03
N ALA A 418 1.73 -23.70 -21.16
CA ALA A 418 2.42 -23.58 -22.44
C ALA A 418 3.91 -23.89 -22.29
N ALA A 419 4.56 -24.31 -23.38
CA ALA A 419 6.01 -24.55 -23.37
C ALA A 419 6.81 -23.27 -23.01
N THR A 420 6.27 -22.10 -23.34
CA THR A 420 6.83 -20.79 -23.02
C THR A 420 6.91 -20.50 -21.52
N ASP A 421 6.15 -21.23 -20.68
CA ASP A 421 6.16 -21.09 -19.22
C ASP A 421 7.56 -21.29 -18.61
N ARG A 422 8.45 -22.03 -19.29
CA ARG A 422 9.82 -22.31 -18.79
C ARG A 422 10.94 -22.00 -19.77
N GLN A 423 10.62 -21.61 -21.00
CA GLN A 423 11.63 -21.29 -22.04
C GLN A 423 12.28 -19.91 -21.87
N HIS A 424 11.67 -19.03 -21.06
CA HIS A 424 12.22 -17.71 -20.77
C HIS A 424 13.50 -17.77 -19.91
N LYS A 425 14.26 -16.68 -19.88
CA LYS A 425 15.48 -16.54 -19.05
C LYS A 425 15.27 -15.73 -17.77
N VAL A 426 14.03 -15.40 -17.43
CA VAL A 426 13.69 -14.66 -16.21
C VAL A 426 14.18 -15.43 -14.97
N ARG A 427 15.13 -14.83 -14.26
CA ARG A 427 15.71 -15.37 -13.01
C ARG A 427 15.11 -14.74 -11.75
N THR A 428 14.56 -13.53 -11.90
CA THR A 428 14.09 -12.73 -10.78
C THR A 428 12.82 -12.02 -11.21
N VAL A 429 11.77 -12.13 -10.40
CA VAL A 429 10.61 -11.26 -10.51
C VAL A 429 10.59 -10.35 -9.30
N TYR A 430 10.22 -9.09 -9.49
CA TYR A 430 10.05 -8.15 -8.38
C TYR A 430 8.72 -7.44 -8.51
N GLY A 431 8.12 -7.06 -7.39
CA GLY A 431 6.77 -6.53 -7.40
C GLY A 431 6.18 -6.41 -6.00
N ASN A 432 4.87 -6.23 -5.97
CA ASN A 432 4.12 -6.06 -4.73
C ASN A 432 2.73 -6.70 -4.82
N GLY A 433 2.23 -7.17 -3.68
CA GLY A 433 0.92 -7.76 -3.47
C GLY A 433 0.77 -9.23 -3.87
N MET A 434 1.85 -10.02 -4.03
CA MET A 434 1.69 -11.44 -4.40
C MET A 434 0.98 -12.22 -3.29
N ARG A 435 -0.20 -12.77 -3.60
CA ARG A 435 -1.00 -13.53 -2.62
C ARG A 435 -0.26 -14.81 -2.22
N PRO A 436 -0.16 -15.16 -0.92
CA PRO A 436 0.48 -16.39 -0.46
C PRO A 436 -0.10 -17.65 -1.14
N ALA A 437 -1.41 -17.65 -1.39
CA ALA A 437 -2.14 -18.77 -2.00
C ALA A 437 -1.68 -19.15 -3.42
N ILE A 438 -1.16 -18.18 -4.20
CA ILE A 438 -0.70 -18.43 -5.58
C ILE A 438 0.82 -18.47 -5.71
N TRP A 439 1.55 -18.04 -4.67
CA TRP A 439 3.00 -17.81 -4.74
C TRP A 439 3.77 -19.07 -5.12
N THR A 440 3.51 -20.18 -4.42
CA THR A 440 4.23 -21.45 -4.63
C THR A 440 3.97 -22.00 -6.03
N ASP A 441 2.72 -21.95 -6.49
CA ASP A 441 2.33 -22.44 -7.82
C ASP A 441 2.91 -21.59 -8.93
N PHE A 442 2.90 -20.26 -8.78
CA PHE A 442 3.53 -19.33 -9.71
C PHE A 442 5.04 -19.59 -9.83
N VAL A 443 5.75 -19.65 -8.70
CA VAL A 443 7.19 -19.93 -8.67
C VAL A 443 7.51 -21.28 -9.30
N LYS A 444 6.73 -22.31 -8.96
CA LYS A 444 6.94 -23.67 -9.47
C LYS A 444 6.67 -23.73 -10.96
N ARG A 445 5.52 -23.25 -11.46
CA ARG A 445 5.12 -23.33 -12.87
C ARG A 445 6.13 -22.63 -13.77
N PHE A 446 6.49 -21.39 -13.43
CA PHE A 446 7.32 -20.53 -14.26
C PHE A 446 8.83 -20.58 -13.92
N ASN A 447 9.25 -21.53 -13.07
CA ASN A 447 10.66 -21.75 -12.73
C ASN A 447 11.39 -20.49 -12.24
N ILE A 448 10.74 -19.71 -11.38
CA ILE A 448 11.29 -18.43 -10.90
C ILE A 448 12.23 -18.66 -9.71
N LYS A 449 13.50 -18.28 -9.86
CA LYS A 449 14.52 -18.53 -8.80
C LYS A 449 14.42 -17.55 -7.63
N LYS A 450 14.02 -16.31 -7.90
CA LYS A 450 13.94 -15.26 -6.88
C LYS A 450 12.70 -14.40 -7.06
N VAL A 451 11.94 -14.24 -5.99
CA VAL A 451 10.81 -13.31 -5.88
C VAL A 451 11.21 -12.22 -4.90
N VAL A 452 11.23 -10.98 -5.39
CA VAL A 452 11.58 -9.79 -4.63
C VAL A 452 10.30 -9.00 -4.40
N GLU A 453 9.63 -9.32 -3.30
CA GLU A 453 8.40 -8.65 -2.87
C GLU A 453 8.77 -7.40 -2.07
N PHE A 454 8.27 -6.24 -2.46
CA PHE A 454 8.49 -4.99 -1.73
C PHE A 454 7.17 -4.41 -1.24
N TYR A 455 7.24 -3.69 -0.12
CA TYR A 455 6.12 -2.96 0.44
C TYR A 455 6.51 -1.51 0.77
N GLY A 456 5.59 -0.60 0.49
CA GLY A 456 5.72 0.82 0.75
C GLY A 456 4.52 1.59 0.19
N ALA A 457 4.34 2.81 0.68
CA ALA A 457 3.35 3.76 0.17
C ALA A 457 4.04 4.81 -0.70
N THR A 458 3.33 5.33 -1.71
CA THR A 458 3.88 6.33 -2.64
C THR A 458 4.29 7.61 -1.90
N GLU A 459 3.46 8.07 -0.96
CA GLU A 459 3.70 9.22 -0.09
C GLU A 459 4.68 8.94 1.05
N GLY A 460 4.81 7.67 1.45
CA GLY A 460 5.55 7.26 2.64
C GLY A 460 7.05 7.44 2.52
N ASN A 461 7.76 7.44 3.65
CA ASN A 461 9.22 7.52 3.69
C ASN A 461 9.90 6.15 3.89
N ALA A 462 9.15 5.11 4.28
CA ALA A 462 9.68 3.80 4.59
C ALA A 462 9.24 2.76 3.55
N ASN A 463 10.20 1.96 3.11
CA ASN A 463 9.99 0.77 2.28
C ASN A 463 10.72 -0.43 2.89
N ILE A 464 10.21 -1.62 2.63
CA ILE A 464 10.80 -2.91 3.02
C ILE A 464 10.80 -3.85 1.82
N VAL A 465 11.71 -4.82 1.83
CA VAL A 465 11.88 -5.78 0.74
C VAL A 465 12.14 -7.16 1.30
N ASN A 466 11.40 -8.16 0.82
CA ASN A 466 11.67 -9.57 1.04
C ASN A 466 12.69 -10.06 0.02
N ILE A 467 13.79 -10.62 0.51
CA ILE A 467 14.93 -11.06 -0.31
C ILE A 467 15.25 -12.55 -0.20
N ASN A 468 14.60 -13.26 0.72
CA ASN A 468 14.87 -14.67 1.04
C ASN A 468 13.82 -15.62 0.43
N ASN A 469 12.98 -15.15 -0.49
CA ASN A 469 11.84 -15.90 -1.03
C ASN A 469 10.90 -16.45 0.06
N ARG A 470 10.83 -15.78 1.22
CA ARG A 470 9.91 -16.21 2.29
C ARG A 470 8.49 -15.95 1.81
N THR A 471 7.75 -17.00 1.45
CA THR A 471 6.39 -16.90 0.92
C THR A 471 5.51 -16.04 1.84
N GLY A 472 4.79 -15.09 1.24
CA GLY A 472 3.87 -14.19 1.94
C GLY A 472 4.53 -13.06 2.72
N ALA A 473 5.85 -13.10 2.95
CA ALA A 473 6.54 -11.98 3.57
C ALA A 473 6.70 -10.84 2.58
N ILE A 474 6.42 -9.62 3.03
CA ILE A 474 6.55 -8.37 2.27
C ILE A 474 7.85 -7.61 2.59
N GLY A 475 8.60 -8.11 3.56
CA GLY A 475 9.88 -7.56 3.97
C GLY A 475 10.29 -8.06 5.33
N PHE A 476 11.22 -7.35 5.98
CA PHE A 476 11.65 -7.69 7.33
C PHE A 476 12.19 -6.47 8.07
N VAL A 477 12.23 -6.58 9.40
CA VAL A 477 12.96 -5.70 10.33
C VAL A 477 14.09 -6.51 10.96
N SER A 478 15.29 -5.94 10.99
CA SER A 478 16.43 -6.61 11.64
C SER A 478 16.17 -6.79 13.14
N ARG A 479 16.46 -8.00 13.65
CA ARG A 479 16.40 -8.32 15.09
C ARG A 479 17.75 -8.08 15.79
N ILE A 480 18.82 -7.92 15.01
CA ILE A 480 20.19 -7.72 15.50
C ILE A 480 20.51 -6.22 15.60
N ILE A 481 20.12 -5.43 14.59
CA ILE A 481 20.48 -4.01 14.45
C ILE A 481 19.27 -3.13 14.06
N PRO A 482 18.16 -3.15 14.83
CA PRO A 482 16.92 -2.43 14.47
C PRO A 482 17.10 -0.91 14.32
N ALA A 483 18.08 -0.30 15.01
CA ALA A 483 18.32 1.14 14.97
C ALA A 483 18.84 1.66 13.60
N VAL A 484 19.42 0.79 12.76
CA VAL A 484 19.98 1.17 11.46
C VAL A 484 18.90 1.66 10.50
N TYR A 485 17.70 1.07 10.58
CA TYR A 485 16.55 1.46 9.78
C TYR A 485 15.31 1.42 10.68
N PRO A 486 15.00 2.53 11.39
CA PRO A 486 14.00 2.57 12.45
C PRO A 486 12.57 2.60 11.87
N ILE A 487 12.14 1.44 11.40
CA ILE A 487 10.76 1.10 11.07
C ILE A 487 10.20 0.21 12.18
N ALA A 488 8.90 0.27 12.41
CA ALA A 488 8.25 -0.55 13.42
C ALA A 488 6.77 -0.81 13.07
N ILE A 489 6.16 -1.71 13.84
CA ILE A 489 4.71 -1.89 13.86
C ILE A 489 4.19 -1.29 15.17
N LEU A 490 3.25 -0.34 15.09
CA LEU A 490 2.55 0.20 16.24
C LEU A 490 1.29 -0.60 16.53
N LYS A 491 0.97 -0.79 17.81
CA LYS A 491 -0.38 -1.19 18.21
C LYS A 491 -1.32 -0.04 17.92
N VAL A 492 -2.46 -0.37 17.33
CA VAL A 492 -3.56 0.57 17.12
C VAL A 492 -4.83 0.02 17.71
N ASP A 493 -5.70 0.91 18.13
CA ASP A 493 -7.05 0.55 18.53
C ASP A 493 -7.82 0.03 17.30
N PRO A 494 -8.45 -1.17 17.37
CA PRO A 494 -9.10 -1.77 16.21
C PRO A 494 -10.30 -0.97 15.68
N GLU A 495 -10.96 -0.19 16.53
CA GLU A 495 -12.16 0.56 16.17
C GLU A 495 -11.83 1.96 15.62
N THR A 496 -10.83 2.63 16.19
CA THR A 496 -10.46 4.03 15.87
C THR A 496 -9.21 4.14 14.99
N GLY A 497 -8.41 3.08 14.87
CA GLY A 497 -7.13 3.10 14.15
C GLY A 497 -6.03 3.93 14.81
N ASP A 498 -6.29 4.50 15.99
CA ASP A 498 -5.35 5.38 16.67
C ASP A 498 -4.24 4.58 17.37
N PRO A 499 -3.00 5.11 17.40
CA PRO A 499 -1.91 4.48 18.15
C PRO A 499 -2.24 4.32 19.63
N ILE A 500 -2.16 3.09 20.14
CA ILE A 500 -2.29 2.83 21.57
C ILE A 500 -1.04 3.36 22.27
N ARG A 501 -1.22 4.21 23.28
CA ARG A 501 -0.12 4.85 24.02
C ARG A 501 0.08 4.22 25.40
N ASP A 502 1.29 4.33 25.93
CA ASP A 502 1.63 3.88 27.29
C ASP A 502 1.27 4.95 28.35
N LYS A 503 1.55 4.67 29.62
CA LYS A 503 1.31 5.61 30.73
C LYS A 503 2.12 6.91 30.62
N LYS A 504 3.18 6.94 29.79
CA LYS A 504 3.98 8.13 29.49
C LYS A 504 3.44 8.89 28.29
N GLY A 505 2.44 8.38 27.58
CA GLY A 505 1.90 8.99 26.36
C GLY A 505 2.69 8.65 25.09
N LEU A 506 3.61 7.67 25.13
CA LEU A 506 4.37 7.22 23.96
C LEU A 506 3.66 6.04 23.27
N CYS A 507 3.83 5.89 21.95
CA CYS A 507 3.19 4.80 21.20
C CYS A 507 3.72 3.41 21.63
N GLN A 508 2.83 2.43 21.74
CA GLN A 508 3.18 1.04 22.02
C GLN A 508 3.51 0.28 20.74
N LEU A 509 4.60 -0.50 20.78
CA LEU A 509 4.98 -1.39 19.68
C LEU A 509 4.18 -2.69 19.72
N ALA A 510 3.81 -3.21 18.55
CA ALA A 510 3.26 -4.54 18.42
C ALA A 510 4.35 -5.60 18.68
N GLN A 511 4.00 -6.62 19.46
CA GLN A 511 4.87 -7.77 19.72
C GLN A 511 4.91 -8.72 18.50
N PRO A 512 5.85 -9.68 18.45
CA PRO A 512 5.82 -10.73 17.44
C PRO A 512 4.45 -11.43 17.40
N ASN A 513 3.97 -11.69 16.19
CA ASN A 513 2.66 -12.25 15.86
C ASN A 513 1.45 -11.41 16.29
N GLN A 514 1.68 -10.15 16.66
CA GLN A 514 0.61 -9.21 16.96
C GLN A 514 0.34 -8.29 15.75
N PRO A 515 -0.93 -8.12 15.34
CA PRO A 515 -1.30 -7.15 14.32
C PRO A 515 -0.99 -5.71 14.76
N GLY A 516 -0.69 -4.86 13.79
CA GLY A 516 -0.58 -3.42 14.00
C GLY A 516 -0.28 -2.67 12.72
N VAL A 517 0.13 -1.41 12.82
CA VAL A 517 0.31 -0.53 11.67
C VAL A 517 1.77 -0.19 11.44
N PHE A 518 2.17 -0.20 10.16
CA PHE A 518 3.53 0.14 9.74
C PHE A 518 3.86 1.61 9.93
N ILE A 519 5.04 1.88 10.51
CA ILE A 519 5.56 3.23 10.65
C ILE A 519 7.00 3.37 10.15
N GLY A 520 7.31 4.58 9.69
CA GLY A 520 8.67 4.99 9.31
C GLY A 520 9.08 6.27 10.01
N LYS A 521 10.09 6.22 10.89
CA LYS A 521 10.55 7.41 11.63
C LYS A 521 10.98 8.53 10.68
N ILE A 522 10.44 9.74 10.87
CA ILE A 522 10.73 10.89 10.03
C ILE A 522 12.02 11.55 10.51
N LYS A 523 12.93 11.80 9.56
CA LYS A 523 14.10 12.67 9.77
C LYS A 523 14.21 13.63 8.58
N PRO A 524 13.74 14.89 8.70
CA PRO A 524 13.63 15.82 7.57
C PRO A 524 14.98 16.05 6.86
N ASN A 525 16.07 16.13 7.63
CA ASN A 525 17.41 16.40 7.10
C ASN A 525 18.12 15.16 6.52
N ASN A 526 17.43 14.01 6.44
CA ASN A 526 17.99 12.79 5.87
C ASN A 526 17.23 12.42 4.59
N PRO A 527 17.86 12.47 3.40
CA PRO A 527 17.18 12.18 2.12
C PRO A 527 16.51 10.80 2.04
N SER A 528 16.98 9.79 2.77
CA SER A 528 16.36 8.46 2.80
C SER A 528 15.22 8.31 3.81
N ARG A 529 14.98 9.33 4.64
CA ARG A 529 13.98 9.30 5.73
C ARG A 529 13.07 10.53 5.80
N ALA A 530 13.29 11.51 4.91
CA ALA A 530 12.41 12.65 4.76
C ALA A 530 11.03 12.17 4.29
N PHE A 531 9.98 12.74 4.88
CA PHE A 531 8.60 12.54 4.46
C PHE A 531 8.15 13.81 3.74
N LEU A 532 7.90 13.68 2.43
CA LEU A 532 7.44 14.80 1.59
C LEU A 532 5.91 14.89 1.54
N GLY A 533 5.22 13.77 1.79
CA GLY A 533 3.77 13.70 1.82
C GLY A 533 3.12 14.03 0.47
N TYR A 534 1.98 14.69 0.55
CA TYR A 534 1.18 15.16 -0.56
C TYR A 534 1.42 16.66 -0.82
N VAL A 535 1.02 17.12 -2.01
CA VAL A 535 0.94 18.56 -2.33
C VAL A 535 -0.01 19.27 -1.36
N ASP A 536 -1.09 18.58 -0.99
CA ASP A 536 -2.00 18.97 0.08
C ASP A 536 -1.36 18.68 1.46
N LYS A 537 -1.11 19.74 2.22
CA LYS A 537 -0.50 19.64 3.55
C LYS A 537 -1.43 18.99 4.56
N ASP A 538 -2.73 19.25 4.51
CA ASP A 538 -3.69 18.69 5.45
C ASP A 538 -3.81 17.17 5.26
N ALA A 539 -3.71 16.72 4.01
CA ALA A 539 -3.61 15.29 3.71
C ALA A 539 -2.31 14.66 4.23
N SER A 540 -1.22 15.43 4.28
CA SER A 540 0.09 14.97 4.75
C SER A 540 0.15 14.89 6.27
N ASP A 541 -0.40 15.88 6.97
CA ASP A 541 -0.41 15.93 8.43
C ASP A 541 -1.19 14.76 9.04
N LYS A 542 -2.26 14.32 8.37
CA LYS A 542 -3.02 13.10 8.69
C LYS A 542 -2.20 11.80 8.59
N LYS A 543 -0.99 11.84 8.01
CA LYS A 543 -0.07 10.69 7.91
C LYS A 543 1.09 10.77 8.90
N ILE A 544 1.08 11.73 9.82
CA ILE A 544 2.14 11.93 10.81
C ILE A 544 1.63 11.59 12.20
N VAL A 545 2.29 10.65 12.86
CA VAL A 545 2.13 10.40 14.30
C VAL A 545 3.30 11.03 15.06
N ARG A 546 3.02 11.65 16.21
CA ARG A 546 4.00 12.29 17.09
C ARG A 546 4.19 11.52 18.39
N ASP A 547 5.33 11.74 19.05
CA ASP A 547 5.67 11.18 20.36
C ASP A 547 5.58 9.65 20.32
N VAL A 548 6.36 9.07 19.41
CA VAL A 548 6.31 7.66 19.05
C VAL A 548 7.22 6.86 19.96
N PHE A 549 8.53 7.13 19.90
CA PHE A 549 9.53 6.44 20.72
C PHE A 549 10.03 7.33 21.85
N THR A 550 10.06 8.64 21.62
CA THR A 550 10.55 9.65 22.55
C THR A 550 9.77 10.94 22.32
N PHE A 551 9.52 11.72 23.36
CA PHE A 551 8.85 13.00 23.20
C PHE A 551 9.55 13.90 22.16
N GLY A 552 8.76 14.50 21.27
CA GLY A 552 9.20 15.36 20.18
C GLY A 552 9.58 14.64 18.88
N ASP A 553 9.60 13.30 18.86
CA ASP A 553 9.82 12.57 17.60
C ASP A 553 8.53 12.38 16.79
N SER A 554 8.69 12.06 15.50
CA SER A 554 7.56 11.83 14.60
C SER A 554 7.84 10.69 13.62
N ALA A 555 6.78 10.02 13.18
CA ALA A 555 6.83 8.97 12.18
C ALA A 555 5.71 9.12 11.15
N PHE A 556 5.99 8.70 9.93
CA PHE A 556 4.97 8.41 8.94
C PHE A 556 4.22 7.16 9.41
N ILE A 557 2.90 7.15 9.27
CA ILE A 557 2.03 6.02 9.56
C ILE A 557 1.26 5.62 8.30
N SER A 558 1.15 4.31 8.01
CA SER A 558 0.48 3.84 6.80
C SER A 558 -1.04 4.05 6.83
N VAL A 559 -1.66 4.11 8.02
CA VAL A 559 -3.05 4.55 8.20
C VAL A 559 -3.15 6.07 8.34
N ASN A 560 -4.32 6.65 8.11
CA ASN A 560 -4.55 8.03 8.55
C ASN A 560 -4.57 8.05 10.08
N ALA A 561 -3.69 8.82 10.71
CA ALA A 561 -3.87 9.19 12.10
C ALA A 561 -5.18 9.98 12.18
N SER A 562 -6.15 9.52 12.98
CA SER A 562 -7.32 10.35 13.25
C SER A 562 -6.86 11.57 14.04
N ASP A 563 -7.63 12.67 14.00
CA ASP A 563 -7.28 13.96 14.58
C ASP A 563 -7.21 13.89 16.13
N LEU A 564 -6.15 13.28 16.66
CA LEU A 564 -5.81 13.27 18.07
C LEU A 564 -4.33 13.62 18.20
N ASN A 565 -4.06 14.91 18.06
CA ASN A 565 -2.84 15.51 18.56
C ASN A 565 -3.14 15.99 20.00
N PRO A 566 -2.67 15.31 21.06
CA PRO A 566 -2.88 15.78 22.43
C PRO A 566 -1.92 16.94 22.80
N HIS A 567 -1.11 17.43 21.85
CA HIS A 567 0.01 18.33 22.15
C HIS A 567 -0.22 19.80 21.81
N ILE A 568 -1.46 20.24 21.63
CA ILE A 568 -1.81 21.66 21.69
C ILE A 568 -2.82 21.84 22.81
N THR A 569 -2.31 22.22 24.00
CA THR A 569 -2.91 23.07 25.07
C THR A 569 -2.39 22.80 26.49
N ARG A 570 -1.14 22.33 26.69
CA ARG A 570 -0.55 22.35 28.06
C ARG A 570 -0.25 23.76 28.60
N THR A 571 -0.52 24.80 27.82
CA THR A 571 -0.45 26.22 28.21
C THR A 571 -1.81 26.87 28.46
N GLN A 572 -2.95 26.22 28.12
CA GLN A 572 -4.29 26.78 28.40
C GLN A 572 -4.97 26.13 29.62
N ASP A 573 -4.53 24.96 30.07
CA ASP A 573 -5.08 24.33 31.29
C ASP A 573 -4.69 25.04 32.59
N LYS A 574 -3.64 25.87 32.61
CA LYS A 574 -3.30 26.69 33.78
C LYS A 574 -4.18 27.94 33.93
N GLU A 575 -4.73 28.46 32.84
CA GLU A 575 -5.71 29.56 32.91
C GLU A 575 -7.11 29.02 33.22
N MET A 576 -7.52 27.89 32.64
CA MET A 576 -8.82 27.28 32.92
C MET A 576 -8.97 26.71 34.34
N ILE A 577 -7.89 26.23 34.97
CA ILE A 577 -7.91 25.78 36.38
C ILE A 577 -7.83 26.96 37.36
N SER A 578 -7.41 28.16 36.91
CA SER A 578 -7.50 29.38 37.72
C SER A 578 -8.86 30.09 37.64
N LEU A 579 -9.66 29.77 36.63
CA LEU A 579 -10.97 30.41 36.37
C LEU A 579 -12.18 29.65 36.95
N LEU A 580 -11.99 28.42 37.45
CA LEU A 580 -13.05 27.62 38.10
C LEU A 580 -12.99 27.66 39.64
N GLY A 581 -12.19 28.57 40.19
CA GLY A 581 -11.96 28.73 41.62
C GLY A 581 -12.17 30.15 42.11
N GLN A 582 -13.24 30.84 41.67
CA GLN A 582 -13.74 32.06 42.31
C GLN A 582 -15.19 32.28 41.90
N GLY A 583 -16.05 32.41 42.91
CA GLY A 583 -17.47 32.65 42.75
C GLY A 583 -17.79 34.08 42.34
N ASP A 584 -19.06 34.23 41.98
CA ASP A 584 -19.83 35.44 41.73
C ASP A 584 -19.61 36.17 40.39
N GLU A 585 -20.76 36.28 39.70
CA GLU A 585 -21.21 37.45 38.93
C GLU A 585 -20.77 37.63 37.45
N PHE A 586 -21.79 37.94 36.64
CA PHE A 586 -21.81 38.62 35.34
C PHE A 586 -21.42 37.92 34.00
N ILE A 587 -22.46 37.71 33.18
CA ILE A 587 -22.71 38.20 31.80
C ILE A 587 -21.56 38.18 30.75
N ARG A 588 -21.85 37.45 29.65
CA ARG A 588 -21.43 37.59 28.22
C ARG A 588 -19.95 37.92 27.91
N ILE A 589 -19.37 37.14 26.99
CA ILE A 589 -18.98 37.61 25.64
C ILE A 589 -18.61 36.41 24.76
N ILE A 590 -19.27 36.35 23.60
CA ILE A 590 -18.91 35.53 22.44
C ILE A 590 -17.78 36.27 21.71
N HIS A 591 -16.68 35.59 21.36
CA HIS A 591 -15.78 36.06 20.31
C HIS A 591 -15.59 34.94 19.27
N ILE A 592 -16.41 35.00 18.24
CA ILE A 592 -16.21 34.35 16.94
C ILE A 592 -15.56 35.41 16.07
N ASN A 593 -14.36 35.14 15.55
CA ASN A 593 -13.72 36.03 14.59
C ASN A 593 -13.72 35.36 13.21
N SER A 594 -14.73 35.69 12.40
CA SER A 594 -14.62 35.68 10.95
C SER A 594 -15.43 36.85 10.39
N ASN A 595 -14.71 37.77 9.74
CA ASN A 595 -15.24 38.94 9.06
C ASN A 595 -16.25 38.53 7.99
N TYR A 596 -17.51 38.95 8.12
CA TYR A 596 -18.32 39.59 7.06
C TYR A 596 -19.59 40.20 7.69
N THR A 597 -19.80 41.48 7.41
CA THR A 597 -20.81 42.38 7.98
C THR A 597 -22.12 42.31 7.19
N TYR A 598 -23.25 41.98 7.83
CA TYR A 598 -24.59 42.41 7.39
C TYR A 598 -25.49 42.71 8.61
N SER A 599 -26.30 43.75 8.45
CA SER A 599 -27.13 44.45 9.44
C SER A 599 -28.29 43.61 10.00
N ILE A 600 -28.48 43.66 11.32
CA ILE A 600 -29.64 43.11 12.03
C ILE A 600 -30.84 44.04 11.80
N LEU A 601 -31.85 43.53 11.09
CA LEU A 601 -33.22 44.05 11.09
C LEU A 601 -34.12 42.96 11.71
N ASP A 602 -35.01 43.41 12.59
CA ASP A 602 -35.87 42.65 13.51
C ASP A 602 -36.47 41.34 12.96
N LEU A 603 -36.16 40.23 13.64
CA LEU A 603 -36.73 38.90 13.39
C LEU A 603 -37.94 38.60 14.29
N ASN A 604 -38.67 39.64 14.71
CA ASN A 604 -39.98 39.51 15.38
C ASN A 604 -41.16 39.41 14.39
N HIS A 605 -40.92 39.38 13.07
CA HIS A 605 -41.98 39.37 12.06
C HIS A 605 -42.08 38.09 11.21
N LEU A 606 -41.34 37.02 11.54
CA LEU A 606 -41.36 35.73 10.80
C LEU A 606 -42.05 34.58 11.54
N LEU A 607 -42.66 34.82 12.71
CA LEU A 607 -43.47 33.84 13.44
C LEU A 607 -44.93 33.71 12.95
N GLN A 608 -45.28 34.28 11.79
CA GLN A 608 -46.66 34.24 11.25
C GLN A 608 -46.94 33.13 10.21
N TYR A 609 -46.00 32.23 9.91
CA TYR A 609 -46.21 31.21 8.85
C TYR A 609 -45.96 29.75 9.27
N VAL A 610 -46.24 29.37 10.52
CA VAL A 610 -46.26 27.96 10.92
C VAL A 610 -47.68 27.54 11.29
N PRO A 611 -48.35 26.68 10.48
CA PRO A 611 -49.65 26.13 10.84
C PRO A 611 -49.55 25.17 12.02
N LYS A 612 -50.49 25.34 12.95
CA LYS A 612 -50.74 24.54 14.15
C LYS A 612 -51.02 23.08 13.82
N LEU A 613 -50.41 22.15 14.57
CA LEU A 613 -50.97 20.82 14.83
C LEU A 613 -51.15 20.65 16.35
N PRO A 614 -52.23 19.97 16.79
CA PRO A 614 -52.82 20.17 18.10
C PRO A 614 -52.14 19.37 19.21
N VAL A 615 -52.04 19.99 20.37
CA VAL A 615 -51.73 19.33 21.65
C VAL A 615 -53.05 19.19 22.41
N THR A 616 -53.40 17.98 22.82
CA THR A 616 -54.32 17.75 23.94
C THR A 616 -53.78 16.65 24.87
N PRO A 617 -54.11 16.72 26.18
CA PRO A 617 -53.19 16.36 27.24
C PRO A 617 -53.62 15.08 27.96
N TYR A 618 -52.66 14.25 28.37
CA TYR A 618 -52.87 13.30 29.47
C TYR A 618 -51.64 13.28 30.38
N SER A 619 -51.92 13.55 31.65
CA SER A 619 -51.10 13.32 32.83
C SER A 619 -50.63 11.88 32.89
N ILE A 620 -49.32 11.67 33.05
CA ILE A 620 -48.78 10.37 33.47
C ILE A 620 -47.81 10.62 34.63
N GLU A 621 -48.08 9.89 35.70
CA GLU A 621 -47.36 9.82 36.96
C GLU A 621 -45.88 9.46 36.77
N LEU A 622 -45.05 10.02 37.64
CA LEU A 622 -43.65 9.69 37.81
C LEU A 622 -43.49 8.25 38.30
N THR A 623 -43.15 7.32 37.41
CA THR A 623 -42.48 6.07 37.79
C THR A 623 -41.46 5.65 36.73
N GLY A 624 -40.18 5.71 37.10
CA GLY A 624 -39.11 4.79 36.71
C GLY A 624 -38.79 4.57 35.22
N HIS A 625 -37.51 4.83 34.88
CA HIS A 625 -36.79 4.44 33.66
C HIS A 625 -36.80 5.43 32.48
N HIS A 626 -35.81 6.33 32.46
CA HIS A 626 -35.30 6.92 31.22
C HIS A 626 -33.80 7.20 31.33
N GLU A 627 -32.98 6.25 30.88
CA GLU A 627 -31.55 6.48 30.57
C GLU A 627 -31.16 5.92 29.19
N SER A 628 -32.13 5.67 28.30
CA SER A 628 -31.89 4.94 27.03
C SER A 628 -32.34 5.65 25.75
N GLN A 629 -32.65 6.96 25.77
CA GLN A 629 -33.08 7.68 24.56
C GLN A 629 -32.17 8.83 24.10
N LEU A 630 -31.09 9.14 24.84
CA LEU A 630 -30.05 10.08 24.38
C LEU A 630 -28.86 9.38 23.69
N TYR A 631 -28.84 8.05 23.63
CA TYR A 631 -27.78 7.28 22.96
C TYR A 631 -28.08 6.91 21.50
N THR A 632 -29.30 7.10 21.01
CA THR A 632 -29.75 6.57 19.71
C THR A 632 -29.52 7.53 18.52
N ALA A 633 -28.84 8.67 18.72
CA ALA A 633 -28.52 9.61 17.64
C ALA A 633 -27.02 9.74 17.32
N LYS A 634 -26.15 8.85 17.85
CA LYS A 634 -24.69 8.92 17.65
C LYS A 634 -24.01 7.67 17.09
N ILE A 635 -24.77 6.67 16.63
CA ILE A 635 -24.21 5.44 16.06
C ILE A 635 -24.71 5.27 14.63
N ASN A 636 -24.16 6.08 13.72
CA ASN A 636 -24.16 5.82 12.27
C ASN A 636 -22.87 6.30 11.59
N ASN A 637 -21.83 6.63 12.37
CA ASN A 637 -20.50 6.98 11.87
C ASN A 637 -19.48 5.93 12.33
N ILE A 638 -19.61 4.69 11.84
CA ILE A 638 -18.44 3.82 11.75
C ILE A 638 -17.54 4.45 10.68
N LYS A 639 -16.58 5.29 11.10
CA LYS A 639 -15.51 5.74 10.21
C LYS A 639 -14.73 4.48 9.82
N THR A 640 -14.85 4.03 8.60
CA THR A 640 -13.97 2.99 8.09
C THR A 640 -12.57 3.60 7.90
N PHE A 641 -11.65 3.27 8.80
CA PHE A 641 -10.25 3.73 8.73
C PHE A 641 -9.55 3.10 7.53
N LEU A 642 -8.56 3.81 6.96
CA LEU A 642 -7.88 3.39 5.73
C LEU A 642 -6.37 3.30 5.95
N GLY A 643 -5.81 2.10 5.82
CA GLY A 643 -4.37 1.82 5.77
C GLY A 643 -4.07 0.33 5.99
N ASP A 644 -2.81 -0.06 6.08
CA ASP A 644 -2.44 -1.48 6.03
C ASP A 644 -2.11 -2.04 7.43
N ILE A 645 -2.76 -3.13 7.81
CA ILE A 645 -2.46 -3.93 9.00
C ILE A 645 -1.37 -4.93 8.63
N LEU A 646 -0.26 -4.88 9.36
CA LEU A 646 0.86 -5.78 9.22
C LEU A 646 1.08 -6.60 10.50
N MET A 647 1.82 -7.69 10.35
CA MET A 647 2.28 -8.51 11.47
C MET A 647 3.75 -8.88 11.27
N ALA A 648 4.53 -8.88 12.35
CA ALA A 648 5.93 -9.33 12.33
C ALA A 648 6.07 -10.70 13.02
N ASP A 649 6.77 -11.66 12.44
CA ASP A 649 7.11 -12.92 13.14
C ASP A 649 8.31 -12.76 14.10
N GLU A 650 8.67 -13.81 14.84
CA GLU A 650 9.82 -13.79 15.76
C GLU A 650 11.16 -13.50 15.04
N LEU A 651 11.29 -13.89 13.76
CA LEU A 651 12.47 -13.66 12.93
C LEU A 651 12.50 -12.26 12.30
N GLY A 652 11.45 -11.47 12.52
CA GLY A 652 11.31 -10.11 12.02
C GLY A 652 10.81 -10.03 10.58
N TYR A 653 10.36 -11.12 9.95
CA TYR A 653 9.64 -11.03 8.68
C TYR A 653 8.30 -10.34 8.89
N LEU A 654 7.95 -9.46 7.95
CA LEU A 654 6.71 -8.72 7.94
C LEU A 654 5.74 -9.35 6.96
N PHE A 655 4.49 -9.48 7.35
CA PHE A 655 3.39 -10.05 6.58
C PHE A 655 2.27 -9.03 6.46
N PHE A 656 1.71 -8.90 5.27
CA PHE A 656 0.50 -8.12 5.04
C PHE A 656 -0.71 -8.94 5.51
N MET A 657 -1.51 -8.38 6.40
CA MET A 657 -2.72 -9.04 6.91
C MET A 657 -3.93 -8.55 6.13
N ASP A 658 -4.22 -7.24 6.23
CA ASP A 658 -5.37 -6.66 5.56
C ASP A 658 -5.21 -5.14 5.39
N ARG A 659 -6.13 -4.53 4.63
CA ARG A 659 -6.31 -3.08 4.65
C ARG A 659 -7.45 -2.74 5.61
N THR A 660 -7.20 -1.90 6.62
CA THR A 660 -8.30 -1.24 7.36
C THR A 660 -9.20 -0.58 6.33
N GLY A 661 -10.51 -0.88 6.37
CA GLY A 661 -11.44 -0.51 5.29
C GLY A 661 -12.01 -1.68 4.51
N ASP A 662 -11.21 -2.73 4.34
CA ASP A 662 -11.53 -3.96 3.60
C ASP A 662 -12.00 -5.08 4.56
N THR A 663 -12.67 -4.71 5.65
CA THR A 663 -13.31 -5.64 6.59
C THR A 663 -14.80 -5.34 6.69
N PHE A 664 -15.62 -6.36 6.93
CA PHE A 664 -17.02 -6.18 7.32
C PHE A 664 -17.26 -6.82 8.68
N ARG A 665 -18.16 -6.24 9.48
CA ARG A 665 -18.51 -6.79 10.80
C ARG A 665 -19.85 -7.49 10.69
N TRP A 666 -19.93 -8.80 10.93
CA TRP A 666 -21.19 -9.55 10.84
C TRP A 666 -21.49 -10.26 12.16
N ARG A 667 -22.63 -9.93 12.78
CA ARG A 667 -23.07 -10.52 14.06
C ARG A 667 -22.00 -10.45 15.16
N GLY A 668 -21.35 -9.29 15.29
CA GLY A 668 -20.32 -9.04 16.29
C GLY A 668 -18.88 -9.38 15.85
N GLU A 669 -18.69 -10.20 14.80
CA GLU A 669 -17.38 -10.67 14.33
C GLU A 669 -16.80 -9.77 13.23
N ASN A 670 -15.51 -9.44 13.29
CA ASN A 670 -14.81 -8.74 12.21
C ASN A 670 -14.26 -9.73 11.19
N VAL A 671 -14.66 -9.58 9.93
CA VAL A 671 -14.30 -10.47 8.83
C VAL A 671 -13.43 -9.73 7.82
N SER A 672 -12.27 -10.31 7.49
CA SER A 672 -11.39 -9.84 6.43
C SER A 672 -12.00 -10.14 5.06
N THR A 673 -12.25 -9.11 4.24
CA THR A 673 -12.69 -9.35 2.85
C THR A 673 -11.60 -10.06 2.05
N THR A 674 -10.32 -9.75 2.31
CA THR A 674 -9.17 -10.35 1.63
C THR A 674 -9.07 -11.86 1.90
N GLU A 675 -9.27 -12.29 3.15
CA GLU A 675 -9.27 -13.70 3.51
C GLU A 675 -10.39 -14.46 2.80
N VAL A 676 -11.60 -13.91 2.81
CA VAL A 676 -12.77 -14.49 2.16
C VAL A 676 -12.58 -14.54 0.63
N GLU A 677 -12.05 -13.46 0.02
CA GLU A 677 -11.69 -13.43 -1.41
C GLU A 677 -10.69 -14.53 -1.76
N SER A 678 -9.66 -14.70 -0.94
CA SER A 678 -8.63 -15.72 -1.15
C SER A 678 -9.17 -17.14 -1.02
N ALA A 679 -10.05 -17.39 -0.06
CA ALA A 679 -10.72 -18.69 0.08
C ALA A 679 -11.62 -18.98 -1.13
N ILE A 680 -12.46 -18.01 -1.53
CA ILE A 680 -13.40 -18.14 -2.65
C ILE A 680 -12.65 -18.31 -3.97
N SER A 681 -11.65 -17.47 -4.24
CA SER A 681 -10.83 -17.56 -5.46
C SER A 681 -10.23 -18.96 -5.60
N ARG A 682 -9.77 -19.59 -4.51
CA ARG A 682 -9.18 -20.93 -4.55
C ARG A 682 -10.21 -22.02 -4.89
N VAL A 683 -11.43 -21.94 -4.36
CA VAL A 683 -12.49 -22.94 -4.61
C VAL A 683 -13.27 -22.70 -5.90
N ALA A 684 -13.24 -21.48 -6.43
CA ALA A 684 -13.88 -21.06 -7.67
C ALA A 684 -12.94 -21.11 -8.89
N ASP A 685 -11.98 -22.05 -8.91
CA ASP A 685 -11.00 -22.24 -9.98
C ASP A 685 -10.17 -20.98 -10.34
N GLN A 686 -9.74 -20.22 -9.33
CA GLN A 686 -8.96 -18.98 -9.47
C GLN A 686 -9.70 -17.83 -10.20
N ARG A 687 -11.05 -17.86 -10.26
CA ARG A 687 -11.87 -16.75 -10.76
C ARG A 687 -11.73 -15.49 -9.88
N ASP A 688 -11.88 -14.32 -10.50
CA ASP A 688 -11.90 -13.05 -9.78
C ASP A 688 -13.06 -13.02 -8.78
N ALA A 689 -12.74 -12.74 -7.52
CA ALA A 689 -13.70 -12.59 -6.43
C ALA A 689 -13.50 -11.23 -5.76
N VAL A 690 -14.58 -10.50 -5.52
CA VAL A 690 -14.61 -9.24 -4.78
C VAL A 690 -15.53 -9.42 -3.58
N VAL A 691 -15.00 -9.30 -2.37
CA VAL A 691 -15.82 -9.40 -1.16
C VAL A 691 -15.99 -8.02 -0.54
N TYR A 692 -17.21 -7.74 -0.10
CA TYR A 692 -17.59 -6.50 0.55
C TYR A 692 -18.78 -6.71 1.50
N GLY A 693 -18.91 -5.81 2.47
CA GLY A 693 -20.03 -5.83 3.42
C GLY A 693 -21.24 -5.06 2.92
N VAL A 694 -22.43 -5.68 2.98
CA VAL A 694 -23.73 -5.08 2.65
C VAL A 694 -24.65 -5.05 3.87
N GLU A 695 -25.51 -4.05 3.94
CA GLU A 695 -26.41 -3.87 5.08
C GLU A 695 -27.71 -4.67 4.87
N ILE A 696 -28.14 -5.42 5.88
CA ILE A 696 -29.44 -6.10 5.91
C ILE A 696 -30.30 -5.41 6.97
N PRO A 697 -31.52 -4.94 6.63
CA PRO A 697 -32.41 -4.30 7.59
C PRO A 697 -32.64 -5.17 8.83
N ASN A 698 -32.73 -4.54 9.99
CA ASN A 698 -32.99 -5.20 11.27
C ASN A 698 -31.94 -6.24 11.70
N THR A 699 -30.70 -6.14 11.18
CA THR A 699 -29.57 -6.97 11.60
C THR A 699 -28.40 -6.10 12.04
N ASP A 700 -27.60 -6.61 12.99
CA ASP A 700 -26.42 -5.91 13.48
C ASP A 700 -25.18 -6.22 12.62
N GLY A 701 -24.56 -5.15 12.12
CA GLY A 701 -23.41 -5.21 11.23
C GLY A 701 -23.76 -5.27 9.73
N ARG A 702 -22.76 -5.66 8.93
CA ARG A 702 -22.81 -5.84 7.48
C ARG A 702 -22.56 -7.29 7.12
N ALA A 703 -23.46 -7.89 6.34
CA ALA A 703 -23.31 -9.24 5.83
C ALA A 703 -22.28 -9.30 4.71
N GLY A 704 -21.57 -10.43 4.62
CA GLY A 704 -20.63 -10.64 3.52
C GLY A 704 -21.36 -10.81 2.18
N MET A 705 -20.93 -10.10 1.16
CA MET A 705 -21.33 -10.27 -0.24
C MET A 705 -20.09 -10.53 -1.09
N CYS A 706 -20.18 -11.46 -2.05
CA CYS A 706 -19.08 -11.75 -2.97
C CYS A 706 -19.55 -11.61 -4.43
N GLY A 707 -18.92 -10.72 -5.18
CA GLY A 707 -18.97 -10.70 -6.64
C GLY A 707 -17.96 -11.70 -7.20
N ILE A 708 -18.38 -12.62 -8.08
CA ILE A 708 -17.52 -13.61 -8.74
C ILE A 708 -17.64 -13.43 -10.25
N VAL A 709 -16.52 -13.27 -10.95
CA VAL A 709 -16.51 -13.16 -12.41
C VAL A 709 -16.58 -14.54 -13.04
N ASP A 710 -17.64 -14.80 -13.81
CA ASP A 710 -17.82 -16.03 -14.56
C ASP A 710 -18.41 -15.76 -15.94
N THR A 711 -17.53 -15.55 -16.93
CA THR A 711 -17.92 -15.24 -18.31
C THR A 711 -18.49 -16.44 -19.06
N GLN A 712 -18.20 -17.66 -18.62
CA GLN A 712 -18.62 -18.89 -19.29
C GLN A 712 -19.86 -19.53 -18.64
N GLY A 713 -20.31 -19.02 -17.49
CA GLY A 713 -21.43 -19.59 -16.75
C GLY A 713 -21.17 -21.02 -16.25
N SER A 714 -19.90 -21.38 -16.04
CA SER A 714 -19.47 -22.73 -15.66
C SER A 714 -19.30 -22.92 -14.15
N LEU A 715 -19.56 -21.90 -13.35
CA LEU A 715 -19.43 -21.96 -11.89
C LEU A 715 -20.54 -22.82 -11.26
N ASP A 716 -20.13 -23.91 -10.58
CA ASP A 716 -21.02 -24.75 -9.79
C ASP A 716 -21.23 -24.16 -8.39
N LEU A 717 -22.41 -23.57 -8.16
CA LEU A 717 -22.79 -22.94 -6.90
C LEU A 717 -22.98 -23.93 -5.75
N GLU A 718 -23.36 -25.18 -6.02
CA GLU A 718 -23.52 -26.19 -4.97
C GLU A 718 -22.16 -26.65 -4.45
N LYS A 719 -21.23 -26.93 -5.37
CA LYS A 719 -19.83 -27.21 -5.02
C LYS A 719 -19.20 -26.03 -4.30
N LEU A 720 -19.41 -24.81 -4.81
CA LEU A 720 -18.90 -23.58 -4.20
C LEU A 720 -19.35 -23.43 -2.73
N ALA A 721 -20.65 -23.57 -2.46
CA ALA A 721 -21.17 -23.46 -1.08
C ALA A 721 -20.55 -24.51 -0.15
N LYS A 722 -20.42 -25.75 -0.62
CA LYS A 722 -19.83 -26.85 0.15
C LYS A 722 -18.35 -26.62 0.44
N ASP A 723 -17.58 -26.14 -0.53
CA ASP A 723 -16.14 -25.92 -0.37
C ASP A 723 -15.84 -24.65 0.44
N ILE A 724 -16.63 -23.57 0.27
CA ILE A 724 -16.59 -22.40 1.17
C ILE A 724 -16.86 -22.82 2.62
N ALA A 725 -17.82 -23.73 2.85
CA ALA A 725 -18.17 -24.18 4.20
C ALA A 725 -17.06 -24.99 4.89
N LYS A 726 -16.12 -25.58 4.14
CA LYS A 726 -14.94 -26.26 4.69
C LYS A 726 -13.84 -25.27 5.07
N ASP A 727 -13.68 -24.20 4.29
CA ASP A 727 -12.56 -23.27 4.41
C ASP A 727 -12.86 -22.04 5.27
N LEU A 728 -14.14 -21.66 5.43
CA LEU A 728 -14.55 -20.46 6.17
C LEU A 728 -15.54 -20.76 7.31
N PRO A 729 -15.38 -20.10 8.47
CA PRO A 729 -16.35 -20.17 9.57
C PRO A 729 -17.67 -19.51 9.17
N LYS A 730 -18.78 -19.92 9.82
CA LYS A 730 -20.15 -19.53 9.41
C LYS A 730 -20.35 -18.00 9.29
N TYR A 731 -19.73 -17.21 10.15
CA TYR A 731 -19.84 -15.75 10.14
C TYR A 731 -19.09 -15.07 8.98
N ALA A 732 -18.08 -15.74 8.40
CA ALA A 732 -17.25 -15.20 7.31
C ALA A 732 -17.73 -15.63 5.91
N ARG A 733 -18.69 -16.55 5.83
CA ARG A 733 -19.25 -17.02 4.56
C ARG A 733 -20.10 -15.91 3.95
N PRO A 734 -19.93 -15.58 2.65
CA PRO A 734 -20.81 -14.63 2.00
C PRO A 734 -22.26 -15.11 2.10
N ILE A 735 -23.14 -14.22 2.54
CA ILE A 735 -24.58 -14.43 2.53
C ILE A 735 -25.11 -14.20 1.11
N PHE A 736 -24.48 -13.31 0.34
CA PHE A 736 -24.88 -13.01 -1.03
C PHE A 736 -23.76 -13.31 -2.02
N ILE A 737 -24.13 -13.86 -3.19
CA ILE A 737 -23.25 -14.03 -4.34
C ILE A 737 -23.82 -13.24 -5.52
N ARG A 738 -22.95 -12.52 -6.21
CA ARG A 738 -23.24 -11.83 -7.48
C ARG A 738 -22.36 -12.43 -8.56
N ILE A 739 -22.95 -12.95 -9.62
CA ILE A 739 -22.18 -13.49 -10.76
C ILE A 739 -22.06 -12.41 -11.84
N MET A 740 -20.83 -11.96 -12.04
CA MET A 740 -20.49 -10.81 -12.89
C MET A 740 -19.84 -11.27 -14.20
N THR A 741 -19.98 -10.46 -15.24
CA THR A 741 -19.29 -10.69 -16.53
C THR A 741 -17.93 -10.00 -16.61
N SER A 742 -17.72 -8.93 -15.85
CA SER A 742 -16.44 -8.24 -15.69
C SER A 742 -16.40 -7.51 -14.34
N VAL A 743 -15.20 -7.12 -13.90
CA VAL A 743 -15.02 -6.22 -12.74
C VAL A 743 -14.27 -4.98 -13.20
N ASP A 744 -14.75 -3.81 -12.80
CA ASP A 744 -14.06 -2.56 -13.03
C ASP A 744 -12.75 -2.49 -12.23
N MET A 745 -11.64 -2.45 -12.97
CA MET A 745 -10.29 -2.37 -12.43
C MET A 745 -9.73 -0.95 -12.48
N THR A 746 -8.97 -0.58 -11.45
CA THR A 746 -8.09 0.60 -11.47
C THR A 746 -6.86 0.34 -12.36
N GLY A 747 -6.10 1.39 -12.70
CA GLY A 747 -4.87 1.27 -13.50
C GLY A 747 -3.80 0.33 -12.92
N THR A 748 -3.85 0.03 -11.62
CA THR A 748 -2.97 -0.95 -10.95
C THR A 748 -3.65 -2.31 -10.74
N PHE A 749 -4.71 -2.61 -11.49
CA PHE A 749 -5.49 -3.85 -11.39
C PHE A 749 -6.08 -4.11 -9.98
N LYS A 750 -6.43 -3.05 -9.24
CA LYS A 750 -7.25 -3.19 -8.03
C LYS A 750 -8.73 -3.04 -8.38
N MET A 751 -9.56 -3.91 -7.85
CA MET A 751 -11.02 -3.93 -8.09
C MET A 751 -11.71 -2.74 -7.39
N ARG A 752 -12.63 -2.05 -8.09
CA ARG A 752 -13.40 -0.94 -7.51
C ARG A 752 -14.59 -1.47 -6.69
N LYS A 753 -14.50 -1.38 -5.36
CA LYS A 753 -15.51 -1.92 -4.42
C LYS A 753 -16.67 -0.96 -4.09
N ILE A 754 -16.48 0.35 -4.23
CA ILE A 754 -17.46 1.35 -3.75
C ILE A 754 -18.80 1.22 -4.48
N ASP A 755 -18.75 1.13 -5.81
CA ASP A 755 -19.96 1.08 -6.62
C ASP A 755 -20.71 -0.24 -6.36
N LEU A 756 -19.98 -1.35 -6.23
CA LEU A 756 -20.55 -2.66 -5.85
C LEU A 756 -21.20 -2.64 -4.46
N GLN A 757 -20.57 -1.98 -3.48
CA GLN A 757 -21.14 -1.81 -2.14
C GLN A 757 -22.42 -0.97 -2.14
N LYS A 758 -22.49 0.08 -2.97
CA LYS A 758 -23.67 0.95 -3.11
C LYS A 758 -24.84 0.23 -3.77
N GLU A 759 -24.54 -0.55 -4.81
CA GLU A 759 -25.55 -1.37 -5.50
C GLU A 759 -26.08 -2.50 -4.59
N GLY A 760 -25.19 -3.09 -3.77
CA GLY A 760 -25.53 -4.14 -2.83
C GLY A 760 -26.15 -5.37 -3.51
N TYR A 761 -27.21 -5.91 -2.92
CA TYR A 761 -27.93 -7.09 -3.39
C TYR A 761 -29.35 -6.75 -3.89
N ASN A 762 -29.62 -5.52 -4.32
CA ASN A 762 -30.94 -5.12 -4.83
C ASN A 762 -31.12 -5.53 -6.31
N PRO A 763 -32.01 -6.49 -6.62
CA PRO A 763 -32.22 -6.98 -7.99
C PRO A 763 -32.86 -5.96 -8.96
N SER A 764 -33.43 -4.85 -8.46
CA SER A 764 -33.92 -3.75 -9.30
C SER A 764 -32.80 -2.80 -9.75
N ILE A 765 -31.66 -2.80 -9.06
CA ILE A 765 -30.49 -1.97 -9.38
C ILE A 765 -29.43 -2.79 -10.10
N VAL A 766 -29.17 -4.00 -9.59
CA VAL A 766 -28.13 -4.91 -10.09
C VAL A 766 -28.65 -5.71 -11.29
N LYS A 767 -27.94 -5.60 -12.42
CA LYS A 767 -28.26 -6.38 -13.65
C LYS A 767 -27.69 -7.79 -13.65
N ASP A 768 -26.70 -8.05 -12.79
CA ASP A 768 -26.03 -9.33 -12.66
C ASP A 768 -26.90 -10.37 -11.94
N LYS A 769 -26.61 -11.66 -12.11
CA LYS A 769 -27.34 -12.71 -11.39
C LYS A 769 -26.99 -12.67 -9.91
N LEU A 770 -28.01 -12.54 -9.07
CA LEU A 770 -27.87 -12.51 -7.62
C LEU A 770 -28.36 -13.81 -6.99
N PHE A 771 -27.69 -14.22 -5.93
CA PHE A 771 -28.02 -15.38 -5.12
C PHE A 771 -27.85 -15.05 -3.63
N TYR A 772 -28.61 -15.71 -2.77
CA TYR A 772 -28.40 -15.67 -1.32
C TYR A 772 -28.25 -17.08 -0.75
N LEU A 773 -27.52 -17.20 0.36
CA LEU A 773 -27.31 -18.45 1.06
C LEU A 773 -28.54 -18.76 1.92
N ASP A 774 -29.31 -19.78 1.53
CA ASP A 774 -30.45 -20.22 2.33
C ASP A 774 -29.95 -20.97 3.58
N PRO A 775 -30.22 -20.46 4.80
CA PRO A 775 -29.73 -21.07 6.04
C PRO A 775 -30.35 -22.45 6.31
N LYS A 776 -31.49 -22.81 5.70
CA LYS A 776 -32.14 -24.11 5.89
C LYS A 776 -31.47 -25.20 5.07
N THR A 777 -31.16 -24.91 3.81
CA THR A 777 -30.58 -25.87 2.87
C THR A 777 -29.06 -25.80 2.78
N GLY A 778 -28.46 -24.67 3.18
CA GLY A 778 -27.02 -24.41 3.05
C GLY A 778 -26.58 -24.19 1.60
N LYS A 779 -27.51 -23.91 0.69
CA LYS A 779 -27.28 -23.72 -0.75
C LYS A 779 -27.49 -22.26 -1.16
N TYR A 780 -26.78 -21.82 -2.19
CA TYR A 780 -27.08 -20.54 -2.83
C TYR A 780 -28.29 -20.69 -3.74
N VAL A 781 -29.33 -19.89 -3.50
CA VAL A 781 -30.56 -19.86 -4.28
C VAL A 781 -30.75 -18.50 -4.96
N PRO A 782 -31.42 -18.42 -6.13
CA PRO A 782 -31.60 -17.16 -6.85
C PRO A 782 -32.28 -16.09 -5.98
N LEU A 783 -31.81 -14.84 -6.10
CA LEU A 783 -32.38 -13.68 -5.43
C LEU A 783 -33.11 -12.81 -6.47
N GLY A 784 -34.43 -12.98 -6.57
CA GLY A 784 -35.32 -12.13 -7.36
C GLY A 784 -35.94 -11.00 -6.53
N ASN A 785 -36.79 -10.19 -7.17
CA ASN A 785 -37.50 -9.10 -6.50
C ASN A 785 -38.39 -9.61 -5.34
N GLU A 786 -39.02 -10.77 -5.49
CA GLU A 786 -39.89 -11.34 -4.45
C GLU A 786 -39.09 -11.79 -3.22
N GLU A 787 -37.97 -12.47 -3.42
CA GLU A 787 -37.08 -12.89 -2.34
C GLU A 787 -36.43 -11.68 -1.65
N TYR A 788 -36.07 -10.65 -2.42
CA TYR A 788 -35.57 -9.39 -1.89
C TYR A 788 -36.57 -8.73 -0.94
N GLU A 789 -37.83 -8.57 -1.35
CA GLU A 789 -38.88 -8.01 -0.48
C GLU A 789 -39.10 -8.86 0.79
N LYS A 790 -39.01 -10.18 0.68
CA LYS A 790 -39.09 -11.09 1.84
C LYS A 790 -37.91 -10.93 2.80
N ILE A 791 -36.70 -10.64 2.30
CA ILE A 791 -35.52 -10.35 3.13
C ILE A 791 -35.66 -8.99 3.81
N ILE A 792 -36.04 -7.94 3.05
CA ILE A 792 -36.20 -6.58 3.57
C ILE A 792 -37.32 -6.49 4.63
N SER A 793 -38.45 -7.19 4.41
CA SER A 793 -39.55 -7.28 5.36
C SER A 793 -39.28 -8.21 6.56
N GLY A 794 -38.14 -8.92 6.56
CA GLY A 794 -37.75 -9.83 7.64
C GLY A 794 -38.50 -11.18 7.68
N GLN A 795 -39.26 -11.51 6.61
CA GLN A 795 -39.90 -12.82 6.44
C GLN A 795 -38.88 -13.92 6.19
N ILE A 796 -37.80 -13.62 5.44
CA ILE A 796 -36.60 -14.46 5.34
C ILE A 796 -35.56 -13.89 6.31
N ARG A 797 -35.22 -14.67 7.33
CA ARG A 797 -34.16 -14.31 8.29
C ARG A 797 -32.85 -14.98 7.89
N LEU A 798 -31.84 -14.16 7.59
CA LEU A 798 -30.50 -14.58 7.16
C LEU A 798 -29.49 -14.58 8.32
#